data_AF-A0A970Y9U5-F1
#
_entry.id   AF-A0A970Y9U5-F1
#
_cell.length_a   1.000
_cell.length_b   1.000
_cell.length_c   1.000
_cell.angle_alpha   90.00
_cell.angle_beta   90.00
_cell.angle_gamma   90.00
#
_symmetry.space_group_name_H-M   'P 1'
#
loop_
_entity.id
_entity.type
_entity.pdbx_description
1 polymer ?
#
loop_
_entity_poly.entity_id
_entity_poly.type
_entity_poly.pdbx_seq_one_letter_code
_entity_poly.pdbx_strand_id
1 'polypeptide(L)'
;MKIKIRNRLLCAAAIISLLVTVVSAAAYGSFRGGSSYVIAPGTKLTGGVWYNADIPRSENYIEYTPGGAVKPVVAYGSKLYGTSTYDTVASYLSSKGMSVLAAINGDFFNMTTGLPNGIVVTDGIVRGSDGYQNAVGFKANGTAIIGKPSMKVSAALPSGTIPVFSINRAFSSAGVFLYTPDFSATTRTSLEALYVTLKPTSGELTLSGSVTAEVLTSFVRSSPLSIPEGCMILAVTANNSNYSKLSALNTGDSVTITVSCAEGWSDVVYAVGTNRILVQNGSAAAGLDQDKAPRTAVGVRQDGSIVFYTVDGRQQGSSLGAGLKEVAARMVELGCKTAAELDGGGSTVMGVVYPGLGEFSTVNSPSDGSPRKCANFIFLVNTAPSTGSASSLHVYPYRENALSGAQITFRAAASDSAYHAAPVPGAPSFGATGGTVTREGVWTAPNTAGNVTISAQAGWLSASATVNVVTAPDTLDILSGKTNMTGKTLTVAAGSKTDLTAAARSGGLPLVSQDEQFTWSTSGGVGEIDGSGVFTAAKLEAGGTGKVTVSFGSVSASVEIKVAGDTVMLQDFENFADSVSEGQNATLSLCRDLTLVKYGTRSSCLAYSGSQNGLSADVPFSAPLAKGFERLCMWIKGDGSKNSLYVSFAQADSPVRLASLGSREWVFASVVIPSGASAVTGFSVLPPEGASTGQGKVYIDTVYQSKSGSADTTAPTVSFDQSGTGPATVLDSGRGVPFSNLKVTLDRQPLVFSYKATSGLLTPVIPALTPGEHLLTVTASDVYGNVASATLSLNGGAVKDPFADTGSHWARENITYLAGHGIVTGSVVSGSSVFRPDDKITRAEFAVMLSRWLGTNTAEYTNTVLPFADSAAIPEWAVPHVKAMYSLGIVTGSSDNGRLMFNPDENITRAQVMAMIGRTQPMGYGEAPLDFTDASKVPAWAEPFVRALVKRGVVNGSGGLIKPDGSATRAEVAKMLYSMG
;
A
#
# COMPACT_ATOMS: atom_id res chain seq x y z
N MET A 1 60.75 -31.67 -40.52
CA MET A 1 61.14 -30.37 -39.92
C MET A 1 60.97 -29.26 -40.96
N LYS A 2 59.74 -28.75 -41.08
CA LYS A 2 59.21 -27.61 -41.87
C LYS A 2 57.70 -27.87 -41.91
N ILE A 3 56.86 -26.84 -41.69
CA ILE A 3 55.42 -26.86 -41.37
C ILE A 3 55.16 -26.67 -39.85
N LYS A 4 55.47 -25.47 -39.32
CA LYS A 4 54.91 -24.97 -38.04
C LYS A 4 54.99 -23.44 -37.87
N ILE A 5 55.09 -22.66 -38.95
CA ILE A 5 55.21 -21.18 -38.89
C ILE A 5 54.25 -20.48 -39.88
N ARG A 6 52.99 -20.95 -39.99
CA ARG A 6 51.99 -20.22 -40.79
C ARG A 6 50.59 -20.06 -40.17
N ASN A 7 50.35 -20.60 -38.96
CA ASN A 7 49.02 -20.55 -38.31
C ASN A 7 48.96 -19.67 -37.05
N ARG A 8 49.88 -18.71 -36.86
CA ARG A 8 49.84 -17.76 -35.71
C ARG A 8 49.41 -16.33 -36.06
N LEU A 9 48.85 -16.10 -37.25
CA LEU A 9 48.46 -14.76 -37.74
C LEU A 9 46.98 -14.64 -38.15
N LEU A 10 46.10 -15.56 -37.76
CA LEU A 10 44.67 -15.54 -38.15
C LEU A 10 43.65 -15.73 -37.01
N CYS A 11 44.05 -15.72 -35.74
CA CYS A 11 43.12 -15.74 -34.59
C CYS A 11 43.14 -14.43 -33.77
N ALA A 12 43.43 -13.31 -34.41
CA ALA A 12 43.14 -11.97 -33.89
C ALA A 12 42.04 -11.34 -34.76
N ALA A 13 40.81 -11.85 -34.60
CA ALA A 13 39.63 -11.27 -35.24
C ALA A 13 38.64 -10.84 -34.15
N ALA A 14 38.61 -9.52 -33.93
CA ALA A 14 37.51 -8.74 -33.35
C ALA A 14 37.05 -9.10 -31.92
N ILE A 15 37.85 -8.75 -30.92
CA ILE A 15 37.30 -8.18 -29.68
C ILE A 15 36.89 -6.75 -30.04
N ILE A 16 35.72 -6.57 -30.64
CA ILE A 16 35.08 -5.26 -30.75
C ILE A 16 34.16 -5.17 -29.55
N SER A 17 34.59 -4.43 -28.53
CA SER A 17 33.65 -3.74 -27.66
C SER A 17 32.81 -2.85 -28.57
N LEU A 18 31.60 -3.29 -28.94
CA LEU A 18 30.66 -2.44 -29.65
C LEU A 18 30.40 -1.25 -28.73
N LEU A 19 31.02 -0.10 -29.03
CA LEU A 19 30.51 1.19 -28.61
C LEU A 19 29.08 1.23 -29.14
N VAL A 20 28.12 1.06 -28.23
CA VAL A 20 26.69 1.12 -28.55
C VAL A 20 26.39 2.55 -28.97
N THR A 21 26.40 2.81 -30.28
CA THR A 21 25.89 4.08 -30.82
C THR A 21 24.37 3.99 -30.83
N VAL A 22 23.75 4.24 -29.67
CA VAL A 22 22.31 4.54 -29.63
C VAL A 22 22.13 5.88 -30.34
N VAL A 23 21.28 5.90 -31.38
CA VAL A 23 20.98 7.15 -32.09
C VAL A 23 20.34 8.13 -31.11
N SER A 24 20.92 9.32 -30.99
CA SER A 24 20.41 10.40 -30.13
C SER A 24 18.93 10.64 -30.39
N ALA A 25 18.13 10.80 -29.32
CA ALA A 25 16.69 11.03 -29.41
C ALA A 25 16.32 12.44 -28.94
N ALA A 26 16.54 13.46 -29.76
CA ALA A 26 16.16 14.83 -29.39
C ALA A 26 14.65 14.94 -29.10
N ALA A 27 13.83 14.12 -29.78
CA ALA A 27 12.40 13.98 -29.52
C ALA A 27 12.07 13.57 -28.07
N TYR A 28 12.94 12.81 -27.41
CA TYR A 28 12.72 12.29 -26.05
C TYR A 28 13.67 12.86 -25.00
N GLY A 29 14.65 13.65 -25.40
CA GLY A 29 15.59 14.34 -24.54
C GLY A 29 16.85 13.52 -24.25
N SER A 30 17.26 13.50 -22.98
CA SER A 30 18.54 12.92 -22.55
C SER A 30 18.46 11.41 -22.38
N PHE A 31 19.44 10.69 -22.93
CA PHE A 31 19.60 9.26 -22.74
C PHE A 31 19.99 8.94 -21.30
N ARG A 32 19.28 7.99 -20.66
CA ARG A 32 19.59 7.52 -19.30
C ARG A 32 20.21 6.13 -19.27
N GLY A 33 19.88 5.28 -20.23
CA GLY A 33 20.43 3.94 -20.33
C GLY A 33 19.69 3.11 -21.36
N GLY A 34 20.35 2.09 -21.90
CA GLY A 34 19.78 1.23 -22.93
C GLY A 34 20.76 0.14 -23.36
N SER A 35 20.39 -0.62 -24.37
CA SER A 35 21.21 -1.70 -24.91
C SER A 35 20.80 -2.07 -26.33
N SER A 36 21.68 -2.73 -27.07
CA SER A 36 21.43 -3.17 -28.43
C SER A 36 22.02 -4.57 -28.66
N TYR A 37 21.27 -5.44 -29.32
CA TYR A 37 21.56 -6.87 -29.48
C TYR A 37 21.26 -7.33 -30.90
N VAL A 38 22.20 -8.06 -31.50
CA VAL A 38 21.93 -8.78 -32.75
C VAL A 38 21.15 -10.03 -32.41
N ILE A 39 19.90 -10.11 -32.86
CA ILE A 39 19.01 -11.25 -32.60
C ILE A 39 18.99 -12.26 -33.74
N ALA A 40 19.36 -11.81 -34.95
CA ALA A 40 19.61 -12.65 -36.12
C ALA A 40 20.45 -11.87 -37.15
N PRO A 41 20.99 -12.50 -38.21
CA PRO A 41 21.70 -11.78 -39.25
C PRO A 41 20.85 -10.65 -39.85
N GLY A 42 21.40 -9.44 -39.89
CA GLY A 42 20.71 -8.24 -40.40
C GLY A 42 19.55 -7.76 -39.54
N THR A 43 19.38 -8.29 -38.31
CA THR A 43 18.26 -7.96 -37.41
C THR A 43 18.77 -7.66 -36.00
N LYS A 44 18.48 -6.46 -35.49
CA LYS A 44 19.01 -5.96 -34.22
C LYS A 44 17.91 -5.35 -33.37
N LEU A 45 17.80 -5.79 -32.11
CA LEU A 45 16.92 -5.22 -31.09
C LEU A 45 17.67 -4.11 -30.35
N THR A 46 17.02 -2.98 -30.12
CA THR A 46 17.55 -1.90 -29.27
C THR A 46 16.47 -1.43 -28.30
N GLY A 47 16.83 -1.27 -27.02
CA GLY A 47 15.96 -0.72 -25.99
C GLY A 47 16.64 0.44 -25.27
N GLY A 48 15.88 1.45 -24.84
CA GLY A 48 16.44 2.63 -24.20
C GLY A 48 15.44 3.41 -23.36
N VAL A 49 15.96 4.13 -22.36
CA VAL A 49 15.20 5.01 -21.49
C VAL A 49 15.70 6.45 -21.64
N TRP A 50 14.74 7.36 -21.81
CA TRP A 50 14.97 8.76 -22.16
C TRP A 50 14.14 9.71 -21.29
N TYR A 51 14.67 10.91 -21.04
CA TYR A 51 14.06 11.92 -20.18
C TYR A 51 14.03 13.30 -20.84
N ASN A 52 12.86 13.94 -20.80
CA ASN A 52 12.69 15.36 -21.10
C ASN A 52 11.80 15.98 -20.02
N ALA A 53 12.30 16.98 -19.28
CA ALA A 53 11.60 17.63 -18.16
C ALA A 53 10.98 16.61 -17.18
N ASP A 54 11.77 15.63 -16.74
CA ASP A 54 11.38 14.55 -15.83
C ASP A 54 10.28 13.59 -16.33
N ILE A 55 9.98 13.61 -17.63
CA ILE A 55 9.06 12.66 -18.27
C ILE A 55 9.87 11.45 -18.78
N PRO A 56 9.76 10.26 -18.13
CA PRO A 56 10.43 9.06 -18.59
C PRO A 56 9.73 8.45 -19.82
N ARG A 57 10.54 7.92 -20.74
CA ARG A 57 10.09 7.17 -21.92
C ARG A 57 10.96 5.93 -22.10
N SER A 58 10.35 4.75 -22.05
CA SER A 58 10.97 3.46 -22.36
C SER A 58 10.63 3.09 -23.81
N GLU A 59 11.62 3.16 -24.69
CA GLU A 59 11.50 2.79 -26.11
C GLU A 59 12.14 1.45 -26.40
N ASN A 60 11.59 0.72 -27.37
CA ASN A 60 12.18 -0.49 -27.92
C ASN A 60 11.97 -0.50 -29.44
N TYR A 61 12.99 -0.90 -30.19
CA TYR A 61 12.87 -1.03 -31.64
C TYR A 61 13.73 -2.14 -32.22
N ILE A 62 13.26 -2.73 -33.30
CA ILE A 62 14.00 -3.71 -34.09
C ILE A 62 14.35 -3.08 -35.43
N GLU A 63 15.64 -3.07 -35.76
CA GLU A 63 16.16 -2.72 -37.07
C GLU A 63 16.31 -4.02 -37.88
N TYR A 64 15.66 -4.09 -39.04
CA TYR A 64 15.63 -5.27 -39.91
C TYR A 64 16.06 -4.90 -41.34
N THR A 65 16.99 -5.67 -41.89
CA THR A 65 17.48 -5.50 -43.27
C THR A 65 16.87 -6.55 -44.20
N PRO A 66 16.11 -6.15 -45.24
CA PRO A 66 15.57 -7.07 -46.25
C PRO A 66 16.62 -7.84 -47.04
N GLY A 67 16.20 -8.92 -47.71
CA GLY A 67 17.05 -9.74 -48.59
C GLY A 67 17.71 -10.95 -47.91
N GLY A 68 17.72 -11.02 -46.57
CA GLY A 68 18.22 -12.16 -45.81
C GLY A 68 17.19 -13.29 -45.61
N ALA A 69 17.54 -14.23 -44.72
CA ALA A 69 16.67 -15.35 -44.31
C ALA A 69 15.57 -14.93 -43.31
N VAL A 70 15.72 -13.79 -42.65
CA VAL A 70 14.65 -13.24 -41.82
C VAL A 70 13.59 -12.61 -42.73
N LYS A 71 12.30 -12.90 -42.48
CA LYS A 71 11.16 -12.39 -43.25
C LYS A 71 10.06 -11.87 -42.33
N PRO A 72 9.46 -10.70 -42.63
CA PRO A 72 8.25 -10.26 -41.96
C PRO A 72 7.04 -11.04 -42.47
N VAL A 73 6.19 -11.48 -41.55
CA VAL A 73 4.91 -12.15 -41.82
C VAL A 73 3.82 -11.51 -40.98
N VAL A 74 2.60 -11.47 -41.51
CA VAL A 74 1.42 -11.02 -40.76
C VAL A 74 0.63 -12.26 -40.37
N ALA A 75 0.25 -12.34 -39.10
CA ALA A 75 -0.53 -13.45 -38.57
C ALA A 75 -1.62 -12.95 -37.63
N TYR A 76 -2.69 -13.72 -37.55
CA TYR A 76 -3.82 -13.51 -36.65
C TYR A 76 -4.14 -14.81 -35.92
N GLY A 77 -5.20 -14.80 -35.11
CA GLY A 77 -5.70 -16.04 -34.48
C GLY A 77 -6.23 -17.04 -35.52
N SER A 78 -7.03 -18.01 -35.07
CA SER A 78 -7.59 -19.03 -35.99
C SER A 78 -8.60 -18.46 -37.00
N LYS A 79 -9.20 -17.31 -36.71
CA LYS A 79 -10.18 -16.58 -37.54
C LYS A 79 -10.00 -15.07 -37.33
N LEU A 80 -10.44 -14.25 -38.30
CA LEU A 80 -10.42 -12.78 -38.19
C LEU A 80 -11.41 -12.26 -37.13
N TYR A 81 -12.52 -12.96 -36.93
CA TYR A 81 -13.49 -12.64 -35.89
C TYR A 81 -13.01 -13.23 -34.55
N GLY A 82 -12.23 -12.45 -33.82
CA GLY A 82 -11.73 -12.79 -32.49
C GLY A 82 -10.40 -12.10 -32.21
N THR A 83 -9.84 -12.36 -31.03
CA THR A 83 -8.53 -11.83 -30.65
C THR A 83 -7.67 -12.94 -30.05
N SER A 84 -6.36 -12.76 -30.10
CA SER A 84 -5.37 -13.68 -29.50
C SER A 84 -4.22 -12.88 -28.93
N THR A 85 -3.53 -13.41 -27.92
CA THR A 85 -2.26 -12.81 -27.48
C THR A 85 -1.16 -13.15 -28.48
N TYR A 86 -0.12 -12.31 -28.56
CA TYR A 86 0.94 -12.49 -29.56
C TYR A 86 1.69 -13.83 -29.37
N ASP A 87 1.87 -14.28 -28.14
CA ASP A 87 2.56 -15.52 -27.77
C ASP A 87 1.77 -16.76 -28.23
N THR A 88 0.44 -16.72 -28.11
CA THR A 88 -0.44 -17.76 -28.67
C THR A 88 -0.27 -17.87 -30.18
N VAL A 89 -0.21 -16.73 -30.89
CA VAL A 89 -0.01 -16.72 -32.34
C VAL A 89 1.42 -17.15 -32.69
N ALA A 90 2.42 -16.78 -31.89
CA ALA A 90 3.80 -17.24 -32.05
C ALA A 90 3.88 -18.77 -31.96
N SER A 91 3.26 -19.38 -30.95
CA SER A 91 3.19 -20.84 -30.80
C SER A 91 2.48 -21.51 -31.98
N TYR A 92 1.42 -20.89 -32.51
CA TYR A 92 0.75 -21.37 -33.71
C TYR A 92 1.69 -21.36 -34.94
N LEU A 93 2.42 -20.28 -35.19
CA LEU A 93 3.40 -20.21 -36.29
C LEU A 93 4.53 -21.24 -36.11
N SER A 94 5.04 -21.40 -34.88
CA SER A 94 6.02 -22.45 -34.56
C SER A 94 5.47 -23.85 -34.83
N SER A 95 4.19 -24.12 -34.53
CA SER A 95 3.54 -25.40 -34.85
C SER A 95 3.42 -25.67 -36.35
N LYS A 96 3.50 -24.62 -37.18
CA LYS A 96 3.56 -24.71 -38.65
C LYS A 96 4.99 -24.84 -39.18
N GLY A 97 5.98 -25.00 -38.30
CA GLY A 97 7.38 -25.15 -38.67
C GLY A 97 8.10 -23.82 -38.92
N MET A 98 7.50 -22.68 -38.58
CA MET A 98 8.15 -21.37 -38.74
C MET A 98 8.97 -21.04 -37.50
N SER A 99 10.25 -20.70 -37.68
CA SER A 99 11.08 -20.24 -36.57
C SER A 99 10.81 -18.76 -36.27
N VAL A 100 9.91 -18.49 -35.33
CA VAL A 100 9.56 -17.13 -34.93
C VAL A 100 10.74 -16.47 -34.20
N LEU A 101 11.10 -15.26 -34.62
CA LEU A 101 12.22 -14.48 -34.07
C LEU A 101 11.73 -13.27 -33.25
N ALA A 102 10.73 -12.54 -33.75
CA ALA A 102 10.21 -11.35 -33.08
C ALA A 102 8.75 -11.09 -33.44
N ALA A 103 8.08 -10.24 -32.67
CA ALA A 103 6.70 -9.85 -32.89
C ALA A 103 6.42 -8.44 -32.38
N ILE A 104 5.51 -7.74 -33.05
CA ILE A 104 4.80 -6.57 -32.54
C ILE A 104 3.30 -6.69 -32.82
N ASN A 105 2.46 -5.99 -32.05
CA ASN A 105 1.04 -5.88 -32.41
C ASN A 105 0.84 -5.17 -33.75
N GLY A 106 -0.29 -5.46 -34.40
CA GLY A 106 -0.64 -4.92 -35.70
C GLY A 106 -1.75 -3.87 -35.66
N ASP A 107 -2.80 -4.15 -36.42
CA ASP A 107 -3.87 -3.24 -36.79
C ASP A 107 -4.75 -2.80 -35.61
N PHE A 108 -5.42 -1.67 -35.80
CA PHE A 108 -6.58 -1.28 -34.99
C PHE A 108 -7.71 -2.26 -35.22
N PHE A 109 -8.56 -2.47 -34.21
CA PHE A 109 -9.64 -3.44 -34.31
C PHE A 109 -10.85 -3.06 -33.46
N ASN A 110 -11.98 -3.69 -33.75
CA ASN A 110 -13.16 -3.58 -32.93
C ASN A 110 -13.00 -4.45 -31.68
N MET A 111 -12.87 -3.83 -30.50
CA MET A 111 -12.64 -4.54 -29.23
C MET A 111 -13.75 -5.53 -28.84
N THR A 112 -14.97 -5.39 -29.37
CA THR A 112 -16.10 -6.30 -29.10
C THR A 112 -16.06 -7.55 -29.97
N THR A 113 -15.71 -7.41 -31.25
CA THR A 113 -15.74 -8.52 -32.22
C THR A 113 -14.38 -9.12 -32.51
N GLY A 114 -13.30 -8.37 -32.26
CA GLY A 114 -11.94 -8.69 -32.64
C GLY A 114 -11.60 -8.41 -34.11
N LEU A 115 -12.54 -7.88 -34.90
CA LEU A 115 -12.29 -7.67 -36.33
C LEU A 115 -11.27 -6.54 -36.59
N PRO A 116 -10.24 -6.77 -37.41
CA PRO A 116 -9.32 -5.72 -37.87
C PRO A 116 -10.04 -4.60 -38.62
N ASN A 117 -9.51 -3.37 -38.52
CA ASN A 117 -10.05 -2.17 -39.16
C ASN A 117 -9.51 -1.94 -40.57
N GLY A 118 -8.30 -2.37 -40.86
CA GLY A 118 -7.63 -2.29 -42.16
C GLY A 118 -7.43 -3.65 -42.82
N ILE A 119 -6.50 -3.69 -43.77
CA ILE A 119 -6.26 -4.86 -44.61
C ILE A 119 -5.64 -6.01 -43.81
N VAL A 120 -5.96 -7.25 -44.19
CA VAL A 120 -5.17 -8.43 -43.79
C VAL A 120 -4.85 -9.24 -45.03
N VAL A 121 -3.56 -9.40 -45.32
CA VAL A 121 -3.05 -10.30 -46.36
C VAL A 121 -2.08 -11.27 -45.70
N THR A 122 -2.24 -12.56 -45.98
CA THR A 122 -1.28 -13.60 -45.56
C THR A 122 -1.02 -14.57 -46.70
N ASP A 123 0.26 -14.86 -46.94
CA ASP A 123 0.72 -15.75 -48.01
C ASP A 123 0.22 -15.33 -49.41
N GLY A 124 0.14 -14.02 -49.65
CA GLY A 124 -0.38 -13.46 -50.92
C GLY A 124 -1.90 -13.37 -51.02
N ILE A 125 -2.64 -13.98 -50.10
CA ILE A 125 -4.10 -14.03 -50.15
C ILE A 125 -4.71 -12.93 -49.30
N VAL A 126 -5.69 -12.23 -49.87
CA VAL A 126 -6.52 -11.24 -49.17
C VAL A 126 -7.47 -11.95 -48.22
N ARG A 127 -7.18 -11.84 -46.92
CA ARG A 127 -8.01 -12.36 -45.83
C ARG A 127 -9.08 -11.36 -45.43
N GLY A 128 -8.78 -10.07 -45.48
CA GLY A 128 -9.71 -9.00 -45.14
C GLY A 128 -9.45 -7.75 -45.97
N SER A 129 -10.52 -7.10 -46.41
CA SER A 129 -10.43 -5.87 -47.22
C SER A 129 -9.78 -4.71 -46.48
N ASP A 130 -9.28 -3.70 -47.20
CA ASP A 130 -8.48 -2.60 -46.65
C ASP A 130 -9.26 -1.60 -45.77
N GLY A 131 -10.59 -1.64 -45.79
CA GLY A 131 -11.43 -0.75 -44.99
C GLY A 131 -11.17 0.74 -45.28
N TYR A 132 -10.63 1.05 -46.46
CA TYR A 132 -10.19 2.39 -46.86
C TYR A 132 -9.05 2.98 -46.00
N GLN A 133 -8.37 2.14 -45.21
CA GLN A 133 -7.27 2.52 -44.33
C GLN A 133 -5.91 2.49 -45.03
N ASN A 134 -4.91 3.12 -44.40
CA ASN A 134 -3.52 2.89 -44.76
C ASN A 134 -3.09 1.49 -44.32
N ALA A 135 -1.99 0.97 -44.84
CA ALA A 135 -1.43 -0.32 -44.45
C ALA A 135 0.10 -0.32 -44.52
N VAL A 136 0.70 -1.32 -43.86
CA VAL A 136 2.05 -1.80 -44.14
C VAL A 136 1.93 -3.09 -44.94
N GLY A 137 2.52 -3.13 -46.13
CA GLY A 137 2.64 -4.32 -46.97
C GLY A 137 4.08 -4.81 -47.02
N PHE A 138 4.29 -6.12 -46.97
CA PHE A 138 5.57 -6.79 -47.08
C PHE A 138 5.60 -7.68 -48.32
N LYS A 139 6.68 -7.58 -49.09
CA LYS A 139 6.93 -8.37 -50.30
C LYS A 139 7.70 -9.65 -49.97
N ALA A 140 7.69 -10.63 -50.88
CA ALA A 140 8.37 -11.92 -50.66
C ALA A 140 9.90 -11.78 -50.42
N ASN A 141 10.53 -10.77 -51.01
CA ASN A 141 11.95 -10.47 -50.77
C ASN A 141 12.22 -9.86 -49.37
N GLY A 142 11.16 -9.49 -48.63
CA GLY A 142 11.19 -8.91 -47.30
C GLY A 142 11.18 -7.39 -47.25
N THR A 143 11.13 -6.70 -48.39
CA THR A 143 10.96 -5.23 -48.45
C THR A 143 9.53 -4.82 -48.11
N ALA A 144 9.32 -3.56 -47.71
CA ALA A 144 8.00 -3.06 -47.32
C ALA A 144 7.55 -1.81 -48.10
N ILE A 145 6.23 -1.67 -48.22
CA ILE A 145 5.52 -0.49 -48.72
C ILE A 145 4.57 0.00 -47.61
N ILE A 146 4.50 1.31 -47.41
CA ILE A 146 3.60 1.94 -46.44
C ILE A 146 2.76 2.99 -47.17
N GLY A 147 1.43 2.91 -47.06
CA GLY A 147 0.51 3.83 -47.74
C GLY A 147 -0.90 3.25 -47.89
N LYS A 148 -1.69 3.77 -48.82
CA LYS A 148 -3.02 3.25 -49.13
C LYS A 148 -2.95 2.14 -50.19
N PRO A 149 -3.47 0.92 -49.91
CA PRO A 149 -3.63 -0.12 -50.92
C PRO A 149 -4.67 0.23 -51.98
N SER A 150 -5.68 1.05 -51.63
CA SER A 150 -6.79 1.45 -52.51
C SER A 150 -7.44 0.26 -53.20
N MET A 151 -7.77 -0.76 -52.41
CA MET A 151 -8.28 -2.03 -52.90
C MET A 151 -9.69 -1.86 -53.48
N LYS A 152 -9.94 -2.45 -54.64
CA LYS A 152 -11.26 -2.52 -55.27
C LYS A 152 -11.59 -3.97 -55.57
N VAL A 153 -12.81 -4.37 -55.24
CA VAL A 153 -13.29 -5.74 -55.45
C VAL A 153 -14.55 -5.69 -56.31
N SER A 154 -14.63 -6.55 -57.31
CA SER A 154 -15.80 -6.69 -58.18
C SER A 154 -16.15 -8.15 -58.40
N ALA A 155 -17.44 -8.46 -58.55
CA ALA A 155 -17.91 -9.77 -58.99
C ALA A 155 -18.52 -9.65 -60.39
N ALA A 156 -17.96 -10.37 -61.35
CA ALA A 156 -18.54 -10.57 -62.67
C ALA A 156 -19.55 -11.71 -62.61
N LEU A 157 -20.82 -11.38 -62.86
CA LEU A 157 -21.95 -12.32 -62.92
C LEU A 157 -22.40 -12.47 -64.39
N PRO A 158 -23.22 -13.48 -64.73
CA PRO A 158 -23.86 -13.56 -66.05
C PRO A 158 -24.68 -12.31 -66.41
N SER A 159 -25.27 -11.65 -65.41
CA SER A 159 -26.07 -10.43 -65.54
C SER A 159 -25.26 -9.12 -65.56
N GLY A 160 -23.93 -9.22 -65.53
CA GLY A 160 -23.00 -8.09 -65.53
C GLY A 160 -22.14 -8.00 -64.27
N THR A 161 -21.28 -6.98 -64.22
CA THR A 161 -20.36 -6.78 -63.09
C THR A 161 -20.99 -5.93 -61.99
N ILE A 162 -20.69 -6.27 -60.74
CA ILE A 162 -21.10 -5.53 -59.54
C ILE A 162 -19.89 -5.24 -58.64
N PRO A 163 -19.91 -4.15 -57.86
CA PRO A 163 -18.91 -3.93 -56.81
C PRO A 163 -19.17 -4.86 -55.61
N VAL A 164 -18.10 -5.43 -55.08
CA VAL A 164 -18.10 -6.08 -53.76
C VAL A 164 -17.55 -5.07 -52.77
N PHE A 165 -18.38 -4.66 -51.82
CA PHE A 165 -18.08 -3.56 -50.90
C PHE A 165 -16.97 -3.92 -49.93
N SER A 166 -16.93 -5.16 -49.43
CA SER A 166 -15.97 -5.57 -48.43
C SER A 166 -15.79 -7.09 -48.36
N ILE A 167 -14.60 -7.52 -47.94
CA ILE A 167 -14.26 -8.91 -47.68
C ILE A 167 -14.06 -9.07 -46.17
N ASN A 168 -14.75 -10.06 -45.57
CA ASN A 168 -14.61 -10.49 -44.17
C ASN A 168 -14.74 -9.37 -43.14
N ARG A 169 -15.77 -8.54 -43.26
CA ARG A 169 -16.12 -7.48 -42.30
C ARG A 169 -17.51 -7.67 -41.72
N ALA A 170 -17.81 -6.90 -40.66
CA ALA A 170 -19.15 -6.87 -40.08
C ALA A 170 -20.20 -6.51 -41.14
N PHE A 171 -21.25 -7.33 -41.25
CA PHE A 171 -22.27 -7.17 -42.28
C PHE A 171 -23.09 -5.90 -42.06
N SER A 172 -23.49 -5.24 -43.16
CA SER A 172 -24.42 -4.09 -43.13
C SER A 172 -25.13 -3.94 -44.48
N SER A 173 -26.08 -3.01 -44.56
CA SER A 173 -26.77 -2.66 -45.82
C SER A 173 -25.93 -1.83 -46.80
N ALA A 174 -24.67 -1.53 -46.47
CA ALA A 174 -23.80 -0.64 -47.27
C ALA A 174 -23.46 -1.19 -48.67
N GLY A 175 -23.55 -2.50 -48.88
CA GLY A 175 -23.14 -3.11 -50.14
C GLY A 175 -23.20 -4.64 -50.15
N VAL A 176 -22.52 -5.23 -51.13
CA VAL A 176 -22.34 -6.68 -51.23
C VAL A 176 -21.10 -7.09 -50.45
N PHE A 177 -21.23 -8.03 -49.52
CA PHE A 177 -20.13 -8.52 -48.69
C PHE A 177 -19.68 -9.90 -49.17
N LEU A 178 -18.38 -10.14 -49.19
CA LEU A 178 -17.79 -11.46 -49.42
C LEU A 178 -17.30 -12.03 -48.09
N TYR A 179 -17.74 -13.25 -47.76
CA TYR A 179 -17.26 -14.01 -46.62
C TYR A 179 -16.47 -15.24 -47.08
N THR A 180 -15.29 -15.44 -46.51
CA THR A 180 -14.46 -16.64 -46.68
C THR A 180 -14.32 -17.37 -45.33
N PRO A 181 -13.80 -18.61 -45.31
CA PRO A 181 -13.62 -19.34 -44.06
C PRO A 181 -12.69 -18.63 -43.07
N ASP A 182 -11.87 -17.67 -43.51
CA ASP A 182 -11.00 -16.85 -42.66
C ASP A 182 -11.79 -15.93 -41.70
N PHE A 183 -13.03 -15.57 -42.02
CA PHE A 183 -13.84 -14.66 -41.20
C PHE A 183 -14.18 -15.25 -39.83
N SER A 184 -14.93 -16.36 -39.83
CA SER A 184 -15.58 -16.98 -38.67
C SER A 184 -16.21 -18.31 -39.13
N ALA A 185 -16.71 -19.13 -38.21
CA ALA A 185 -17.52 -20.32 -38.57
C ALA A 185 -18.85 -19.95 -39.25
N THR A 186 -19.37 -18.75 -38.98
CA THR A 186 -20.60 -18.22 -39.58
C THR A 186 -20.43 -16.76 -40.02
N THR A 187 -21.37 -16.23 -40.81
CA THR A 187 -21.44 -14.82 -41.24
C THR A 187 -21.73 -13.82 -40.10
N ARG A 188 -22.02 -14.30 -38.87
CA ARG A 188 -22.20 -13.49 -37.64
C ARG A 188 -23.23 -12.36 -37.74
N THR A 189 -24.21 -12.47 -38.64
CA THR A 189 -25.27 -11.47 -38.81
C THR A 189 -26.65 -12.10 -38.68
N SER A 190 -27.58 -11.36 -38.06
CA SER A 190 -29.02 -11.65 -38.01
C SER A 190 -29.83 -10.78 -38.97
N LEU A 191 -29.19 -9.87 -39.71
CA LEU A 191 -29.88 -9.09 -40.74
C LEU A 191 -30.39 -10.03 -41.84
N GLU A 192 -31.61 -9.77 -42.30
CA GLU A 192 -32.17 -10.46 -43.45
C GLU A 192 -31.38 -10.11 -44.71
N ALA A 193 -30.84 -11.13 -45.35
CA ALA A 193 -30.03 -10.98 -46.55
C ALA A 193 -30.18 -12.20 -47.46
N LEU A 194 -29.96 -11.95 -48.75
CA LEU A 194 -29.68 -13.00 -49.72
C LEU A 194 -28.23 -13.47 -49.52
N TYR A 195 -28.04 -14.77 -49.40
CA TYR A 195 -26.74 -15.41 -49.35
C TYR A 195 -26.56 -16.31 -50.58
N VAL A 196 -25.45 -16.12 -51.28
CA VAL A 196 -25.03 -16.93 -52.42
C VAL A 196 -23.75 -17.66 -52.04
N THR A 197 -23.85 -18.97 -51.86
CA THR A 197 -22.68 -19.83 -51.57
C THR A 197 -21.97 -20.17 -52.87
N LEU A 198 -20.67 -19.90 -52.90
CA LEU A 198 -19.79 -20.07 -54.05
C LEU A 198 -18.72 -21.13 -53.74
N LYS A 199 -18.45 -22.02 -54.69
CA LYS A 199 -17.33 -22.96 -54.64
C LYS A 199 -16.25 -22.51 -55.63
N PRO A 200 -15.09 -22.02 -55.16
CA PRO A 200 -13.93 -21.74 -56.02
C PRO A 200 -13.59 -22.95 -56.91
N THR A 201 -13.36 -22.69 -58.20
CA THR A 201 -12.92 -23.69 -59.18
C THR A 201 -11.53 -23.41 -59.72
N SER A 202 -11.11 -22.14 -59.74
CA SER A 202 -9.76 -21.73 -60.14
C SER A 202 -9.40 -20.32 -59.64
N GLY A 203 -8.10 -20.03 -59.62
CA GLY A 203 -7.56 -18.73 -59.22
C GLY A 203 -7.46 -18.54 -57.71
N GLU A 204 -6.87 -17.40 -57.32
CA GLU A 204 -6.62 -17.03 -55.92
C GLU A 204 -6.96 -15.57 -55.68
N LEU A 205 -7.43 -15.26 -54.48
CA LEU A 205 -7.87 -13.92 -54.09
C LEU A 205 -6.66 -13.06 -53.66
N THR A 206 -5.73 -12.81 -54.57
CA THR A 206 -4.56 -11.94 -54.34
C THR A 206 -4.89 -10.47 -54.62
N LEU A 207 -4.01 -9.53 -54.28
CA LEU A 207 -4.23 -8.07 -54.45
C LEU A 207 -4.39 -7.60 -55.91
N SER A 208 -4.04 -8.44 -56.87
CA SER A 208 -4.26 -8.22 -58.31
C SER A 208 -4.82 -9.46 -59.00
N GLY A 209 -5.42 -10.37 -58.23
CA GLY A 209 -5.87 -11.67 -58.69
C GLY A 209 -7.38 -11.74 -58.90
N SER A 210 -7.82 -12.90 -59.38
CA SER A 210 -9.23 -13.24 -59.51
C SER A 210 -9.49 -14.69 -59.12
N VAL A 211 -10.64 -14.94 -58.50
CA VAL A 211 -11.16 -16.28 -58.21
C VAL A 211 -12.42 -16.49 -59.03
N THR A 212 -12.43 -17.56 -59.82
CA THR A 212 -13.65 -18.04 -60.49
C THR A 212 -14.28 -19.12 -59.62
N ALA A 213 -15.58 -19.00 -59.39
CA ALA A 213 -16.35 -19.90 -58.54
C ALA A 213 -17.69 -20.26 -59.18
N GLU A 214 -18.22 -21.42 -58.81
CA GLU A 214 -19.56 -21.89 -59.19
C GLU A 214 -20.55 -21.64 -58.06
N VAL A 215 -21.76 -21.18 -58.39
CA VAL A 215 -22.86 -21.01 -57.42
C VAL A 215 -23.37 -22.38 -56.99
N LEU A 216 -23.30 -22.67 -55.69
CA LEU A 216 -23.88 -23.89 -55.11
C LEU A 216 -25.34 -23.69 -54.71
N THR A 217 -25.61 -22.64 -53.94
CA THR A 217 -26.93 -22.37 -53.35
C THR A 217 -27.17 -20.87 -53.24
N SER A 218 -28.41 -20.45 -53.38
CA SER A 218 -28.86 -19.06 -53.19
C SER A 218 -30.16 -19.06 -52.38
N PHE A 219 -30.21 -18.36 -51.25
CA PHE A 219 -31.42 -18.24 -50.43
C PHE A 219 -31.41 -17.01 -49.51
N VAL A 220 -32.60 -16.56 -49.12
CA VAL A 220 -32.78 -15.46 -48.16
C VAL A 220 -32.96 -16.03 -46.76
N ARG A 221 -32.30 -15.43 -45.77
CA ARG A 221 -32.52 -15.72 -44.35
C ARG A 221 -32.15 -14.55 -43.45
N SER A 222 -32.69 -14.55 -42.24
CA SER A 222 -32.49 -13.55 -41.17
C SER A 222 -31.73 -14.14 -39.97
N SER A 223 -30.79 -15.04 -40.22
CA SER A 223 -29.96 -15.67 -39.17
C SER A 223 -28.56 -16.02 -39.69
N PRO A 224 -27.54 -16.15 -38.81
CA PRO A 224 -26.16 -16.41 -39.24
C PRO A 224 -26.04 -17.68 -40.09
N LEU A 225 -25.32 -17.58 -41.20
CA LEU A 225 -25.07 -18.69 -42.12
C LEU A 225 -23.68 -19.27 -41.86
N SER A 226 -23.58 -20.61 -41.73
CA SER A 226 -22.29 -21.30 -41.67
C SER A 226 -21.51 -21.06 -42.95
N ILE A 227 -20.21 -20.79 -42.83
CA ILE A 227 -19.29 -20.61 -43.96
C ILE A 227 -18.57 -21.95 -44.16
N PRO A 228 -18.93 -22.76 -45.17
CA PRO A 228 -18.30 -24.08 -45.35
C PRO A 228 -16.83 -23.94 -45.73
N GLU A 229 -16.00 -24.89 -45.28
CA GLU A 229 -14.59 -24.92 -45.65
C GLU A 229 -14.44 -25.03 -47.18
N GLY A 230 -13.48 -24.29 -47.73
CA GLY A 230 -13.27 -24.20 -49.18
C GLY A 230 -14.39 -23.49 -49.95
N CYS A 231 -15.40 -22.91 -49.31
CA CYS A 231 -16.45 -22.12 -49.96
C CYS A 231 -16.36 -20.63 -49.60
N MET A 232 -17.01 -19.79 -50.40
CA MET A 232 -17.19 -18.36 -50.13
C MET A 232 -18.68 -18.02 -50.14
N ILE A 233 -19.08 -16.89 -49.54
CA ILE A 233 -20.46 -16.44 -49.51
C ILE A 233 -20.53 -14.97 -49.92
N LEU A 234 -21.31 -14.66 -50.97
CA LEU A 234 -21.76 -13.29 -51.21
C LEU A 234 -23.05 -13.03 -50.42
N ALA A 235 -23.11 -11.91 -49.72
CA ALA A 235 -24.26 -11.52 -48.92
C ALA A 235 -24.71 -10.09 -49.28
N VAL A 236 -26.03 -9.89 -49.43
CA VAL A 236 -26.61 -8.58 -49.77
C VAL A 236 -28.03 -8.43 -49.21
N THR A 237 -28.37 -7.24 -48.72
CA THR A 237 -29.71 -6.91 -48.23
C THR A 237 -30.68 -6.57 -49.37
N ALA A 238 -31.98 -6.78 -49.16
CA ALA A 238 -33.03 -6.57 -50.17
C ALA A 238 -33.11 -5.13 -50.72
N ASN A 239 -32.70 -4.13 -49.93
CA ASN A 239 -32.70 -2.72 -50.33
C ASN A 239 -31.46 -2.28 -51.11
N ASN A 240 -30.47 -3.16 -51.33
CA ASN A 240 -29.29 -2.80 -52.11
C ASN A 240 -29.58 -2.87 -53.62
N SER A 241 -29.04 -1.93 -54.39
CA SER A 241 -29.23 -1.88 -55.85
C SER A 241 -28.70 -3.11 -56.61
N ASN A 242 -27.80 -3.89 -56.00
CA ASN A 242 -27.26 -5.11 -56.60
C ASN A 242 -28.06 -6.37 -56.23
N TYR A 243 -29.06 -6.28 -55.35
CA TYR A 243 -29.85 -7.44 -54.92
C TYR A 243 -30.44 -8.21 -56.10
N SER A 244 -31.08 -7.51 -57.04
CA SER A 244 -31.72 -8.12 -58.21
C SER A 244 -30.75 -8.90 -59.11
N LYS A 245 -29.48 -8.47 -59.17
CA LYS A 245 -28.43 -9.15 -59.94
C LYS A 245 -27.96 -10.43 -59.25
N LEU A 246 -27.84 -10.44 -57.92
CA LEU A 246 -27.47 -11.65 -57.17
C LEU A 246 -28.65 -12.64 -57.07
N SER A 247 -29.88 -12.14 -56.91
CA SER A 247 -31.06 -13.00 -56.82
C SER A 247 -31.39 -13.73 -58.13
N ALA A 248 -30.82 -13.27 -59.25
CA ALA A 248 -30.95 -13.91 -60.56
C ALA A 248 -29.96 -15.07 -60.78
N LEU A 249 -29.02 -15.30 -59.86
CA LEU A 249 -28.05 -16.40 -59.96
C LEU A 249 -28.71 -17.75 -59.66
N ASN A 250 -28.43 -18.73 -60.51
CA ASN A 250 -28.84 -20.12 -60.37
C ASN A 250 -27.66 -20.99 -59.96
N THR A 251 -27.96 -22.14 -59.33
CA THR A 251 -26.94 -23.17 -59.10
C THR A 251 -26.26 -23.55 -60.42
N GLY A 252 -24.93 -23.60 -60.42
CA GLY A 252 -24.11 -23.85 -61.61
C GLY A 252 -23.61 -22.58 -62.32
N ASP A 253 -24.16 -21.39 -62.00
CA ASP A 253 -23.69 -20.15 -62.61
C ASP A 253 -22.25 -19.83 -62.19
N SER A 254 -21.47 -19.29 -63.12
CA SER A 254 -20.09 -18.87 -62.85
C SER A 254 -20.04 -17.43 -62.36
N VAL A 255 -19.31 -17.21 -61.27
CA VAL A 255 -19.04 -15.89 -60.68
C VAL A 255 -17.53 -15.71 -60.59
N THR A 256 -16.99 -14.64 -61.17
CA THR A 256 -15.57 -14.30 -61.06
C THR A 256 -15.40 -13.09 -60.15
N ILE A 257 -14.71 -13.27 -59.03
CA ILE A 257 -14.37 -12.20 -58.08
C ILE A 257 -12.96 -11.70 -58.42
N THR A 258 -12.83 -10.42 -58.73
CA THR A 258 -11.55 -9.79 -59.09
C THR A 258 -11.19 -8.73 -58.06
N VAL A 259 -9.92 -8.72 -57.64
CA VAL A 259 -9.34 -7.70 -56.78
C VAL A 259 -8.31 -6.89 -57.58
N SER A 260 -8.31 -5.58 -57.37
CA SER A 260 -7.28 -4.67 -57.87
C SER A 260 -6.83 -3.72 -56.76
N CYS A 261 -5.62 -3.18 -56.87
CA CYS A 261 -5.01 -2.29 -55.88
C CYS A 261 -4.20 -1.18 -56.57
N ALA A 262 -3.71 -0.23 -55.78
CA ALA A 262 -2.80 0.81 -56.22
C ALA A 262 -1.44 0.23 -56.66
N GLU A 263 -0.70 1.02 -57.45
CA GLU A 263 0.64 0.67 -57.90
C GLU A 263 1.57 0.32 -56.72
N GLY A 264 2.39 -0.72 -56.89
CA GLY A 264 3.36 -1.18 -55.90
C GLY A 264 2.81 -2.17 -54.85
N TRP A 265 1.50 -2.45 -54.85
CA TRP A 265 0.86 -3.38 -53.91
C TRP A 265 0.60 -4.79 -54.47
N SER A 266 0.65 -4.98 -55.80
CA SER A 266 0.25 -6.25 -56.44
C SER A 266 1.12 -7.45 -56.05
N ASP A 267 2.37 -7.23 -55.63
CA ASP A 267 3.34 -8.25 -55.21
C ASP A 267 3.51 -8.34 -53.68
N VAL A 268 2.62 -7.69 -52.92
CA VAL A 268 2.59 -7.79 -51.45
C VAL A 268 2.04 -9.15 -51.03
N VAL A 269 2.79 -9.86 -50.19
CA VAL A 269 2.44 -11.21 -49.69
C VAL A 269 1.96 -11.22 -48.24
N TYR A 270 2.29 -10.19 -47.46
CA TYR A 270 1.70 -9.96 -46.15
C TYR A 270 1.32 -8.50 -45.99
N ALA A 271 0.16 -8.20 -45.40
CA ALA A 271 -0.23 -6.82 -45.15
C ALA A 271 -1.08 -6.71 -43.89
N VAL A 272 -0.89 -5.60 -43.19
CA VAL A 272 -1.64 -5.25 -41.97
C VAL A 272 -2.10 -3.81 -42.05
N GLY A 273 -3.33 -3.55 -41.59
CA GLY A 273 -3.88 -2.20 -41.47
C GLY A 273 -3.07 -1.30 -40.54
N THR A 274 -3.14 0.00 -40.84
CA THR A 274 -2.59 1.10 -40.05
C THR A 274 -3.60 2.23 -40.05
N ASN A 275 -3.45 3.22 -39.18
CA ASN A 275 -4.33 4.39 -39.18
C ASN A 275 -3.65 5.58 -39.88
N ARG A 276 -2.74 6.25 -39.18
CA ARG A 276 -2.10 7.49 -39.64
C ARG A 276 -0.71 7.22 -40.21
N ILE A 277 -0.36 7.96 -41.26
CA ILE A 277 1.03 8.10 -41.69
C ILE A 277 1.72 9.11 -40.75
N LEU A 278 2.77 8.67 -40.08
CA LEU A 278 3.54 9.45 -39.12
C LEU A 278 4.65 10.24 -39.80
N VAL A 279 5.32 9.61 -40.76
CA VAL A 279 6.45 10.20 -41.50
C VAL A 279 6.21 10.01 -42.99
N GLN A 280 6.43 11.07 -43.77
CA GLN A 280 6.38 11.02 -45.22
C GLN A 280 7.54 11.85 -45.79
N ASN A 281 8.26 11.28 -46.76
CA ASN A 281 9.43 11.92 -47.38
C ASN A 281 10.49 12.39 -46.35
N GLY A 282 10.70 11.61 -45.29
CA GLY A 282 11.68 11.90 -44.23
C GLY A 282 11.27 13.03 -43.28
N SER A 283 10.01 13.49 -43.33
CA SER A 283 9.48 14.53 -42.45
C SER A 283 8.24 14.05 -41.70
N ALA A 284 8.09 14.48 -40.44
CA ALA A 284 6.90 14.18 -39.65
C ALA A 284 5.65 14.80 -40.28
N ALA A 285 4.54 14.06 -40.27
CA ALA A 285 3.25 14.53 -40.79
C ALA A 285 2.67 15.67 -39.92
N ALA A 286 1.88 16.55 -40.53
CA ALA A 286 1.19 17.63 -39.83
C ALA A 286 -0.03 17.12 -39.04
N GLY A 287 -0.45 17.86 -38.01
CA GLY A 287 -1.70 17.59 -37.27
C GLY A 287 -1.66 16.37 -36.34
N LEU A 288 -0.48 15.84 -36.02
CA LEU A 288 -0.32 14.74 -35.07
C LEU A 288 -0.55 15.21 -33.63
N ASP A 289 -1.28 14.40 -32.84
CA ASP A 289 -1.54 14.69 -31.43
C ASP A 289 -0.28 14.60 -30.57
N GLN A 290 -0.38 15.22 -29.39
CA GLN A 290 0.67 15.24 -28.37
C GLN A 290 0.26 14.44 -27.12
N ASP A 291 -0.89 13.77 -27.16
CA ASP A 291 -1.41 13.03 -26.04
C ASP A 291 -0.57 11.77 -25.81
N LYS A 292 -0.01 11.68 -24.61
CA LYS A 292 0.90 10.60 -24.25
C LYS A 292 0.14 9.29 -24.11
N ALA A 293 0.59 8.29 -24.85
CA ALA A 293 0.12 6.92 -24.71
C ALA A 293 1.27 5.95 -25.03
N PRO A 294 1.13 4.66 -24.67
CA PRO A 294 1.91 3.61 -25.31
C PRO A 294 1.63 3.62 -26.81
N ARG A 295 2.67 3.49 -27.65
CA ARG A 295 2.54 3.54 -29.12
C ARG A 295 3.33 2.42 -29.77
N THR A 296 2.81 1.96 -30.91
CA THR A 296 3.48 1.03 -31.82
C THR A 296 3.57 1.66 -33.22
N ALA A 297 4.69 1.50 -33.90
CA ALA A 297 4.89 2.03 -35.25
C ALA A 297 5.79 1.15 -36.10
N VAL A 298 5.70 1.29 -37.42
CA VAL A 298 6.61 0.68 -38.39
C VAL A 298 7.07 1.73 -39.38
N GLY A 299 8.35 1.74 -39.72
CA GLY A 299 8.90 2.66 -40.70
C GLY A 299 9.94 2.05 -41.61
N VAL A 300 10.00 2.55 -42.84
CA VAL A 300 10.99 2.18 -43.86
C VAL A 300 12.01 3.30 -43.97
N ARG A 301 13.28 2.96 -43.83
CA ARG A 301 14.43 3.87 -43.95
C ARG A 301 14.77 4.17 -45.39
N GLN A 302 15.62 5.18 -45.57
CA GLN A 302 16.11 5.59 -46.88
C GLN A 302 16.84 4.46 -47.63
N ASP A 303 17.53 3.57 -46.90
CA ASP A 303 18.25 2.41 -47.44
C ASP A 303 17.36 1.16 -47.65
N GLY A 304 16.06 1.27 -47.35
CA GLY A 304 15.09 0.18 -47.46
C GLY A 304 15.02 -0.76 -46.25
N SER A 305 15.87 -0.58 -45.24
CA SER A 305 15.72 -1.28 -43.96
C SER A 305 14.47 -0.81 -43.20
N ILE A 306 13.97 -1.65 -42.29
CA ILE A 306 12.69 -1.44 -41.60
C ILE A 306 12.94 -1.31 -40.10
N VAL A 307 12.23 -0.39 -39.48
CA VAL A 307 12.18 -0.20 -38.02
C VAL A 307 10.80 -0.63 -37.52
N PHE A 308 10.77 -1.62 -36.62
CA PHE A 308 9.60 -1.98 -35.84
C PHE A 308 9.73 -1.35 -34.46
N TYR A 309 8.78 -0.53 -34.03
CA TYR A 309 8.96 0.40 -32.92
C TYR A 309 7.86 0.26 -31.87
N THR A 310 8.23 0.32 -30.60
CA THR A 310 7.32 0.50 -29.46
C THR A 310 7.85 1.52 -28.47
N VAL A 311 6.93 2.20 -27.78
CA VAL A 311 7.21 3.01 -26.59
C VAL A 311 6.17 2.70 -25.53
N ASP A 312 6.61 2.37 -24.32
CA ASP A 312 5.74 2.07 -23.19
C ASP A 312 5.04 3.34 -22.68
N GLY A 313 3.92 3.21 -21.97
CA GLY A 313 3.21 4.37 -21.43
C GLY A 313 2.22 4.03 -20.33
N ARG A 314 1.65 5.08 -19.72
CA ARG A 314 0.70 4.99 -18.57
C ARG A 314 1.29 4.35 -17.31
N GLN A 315 2.61 4.42 -17.14
CA GLN A 315 3.33 3.83 -16.02
C GLN A 315 4.09 4.91 -15.26
N GLN A 316 3.53 5.38 -14.15
CA GLN A 316 4.13 6.43 -13.33
C GLN A 316 5.53 6.00 -12.84
N GLY A 317 6.51 6.89 -13.01
CA GLY A 317 7.91 6.63 -12.61
C GLY A 317 8.71 5.69 -13.54
N SER A 318 8.09 5.09 -14.58
CA SER A 318 8.77 4.19 -15.52
C SER A 318 8.67 4.64 -16.98
N SER A 319 7.45 4.87 -17.49
CA SER A 319 7.24 5.42 -18.84
C SER A 319 5.86 6.05 -18.94
N LEU A 320 5.80 7.35 -19.24
CA LEU A 320 4.53 8.06 -19.40
C LEU A 320 3.95 7.93 -20.82
N GLY A 321 4.75 7.45 -21.78
CA GLY A 321 4.36 7.34 -23.18
C GLY A 321 4.75 8.56 -24.00
N ALA A 322 4.37 8.52 -25.27
CA ALA A 322 4.68 9.56 -26.24
C ALA A 322 3.42 9.96 -27.03
N GLY A 323 3.34 11.24 -27.39
CA GLY A 323 2.42 11.73 -28.40
C GLY A 323 2.85 11.31 -29.80
N LEU A 324 1.92 11.25 -30.75
CA LEU A 324 2.24 10.86 -32.13
C LEU A 324 3.25 11.80 -32.80
N LYS A 325 3.23 13.09 -32.45
CA LYS A 325 4.24 14.04 -32.93
C LYS A 325 5.66 13.66 -32.47
N GLU A 326 5.80 13.19 -31.24
CA GLU A 326 7.10 12.77 -30.69
C GLU A 326 7.54 11.43 -31.32
N VAL A 327 6.62 10.47 -31.50
CA VAL A 327 6.92 9.21 -32.20
C VAL A 327 7.33 9.48 -33.65
N ALA A 328 6.63 10.36 -34.37
CA ALA A 328 7.00 10.73 -35.73
C ALA A 328 8.40 11.35 -35.81
N ALA A 329 8.72 12.29 -34.91
CA ALA A 329 10.06 12.86 -34.80
C ALA A 329 11.10 11.78 -34.50
N ARG A 330 10.79 10.83 -33.59
CA ARG A 330 11.68 9.72 -33.28
C ARG A 330 11.90 8.80 -34.48
N MET A 331 10.87 8.48 -35.25
CA MET A 331 11.00 7.67 -36.47
C MET A 331 11.87 8.38 -37.53
N VAL A 332 11.80 9.71 -37.64
CA VAL A 332 12.73 10.50 -38.49
C VAL A 332 14.17 10.39 -37.98
N GLU A 333 14.41 10.53 -36.67
CA GLU A 333 15.75 10.38 -36.08
C GLU A 333 16.31 8.97 -36.29
N LEU A 334 15.45 7.95 -36.26
CA LEU A 334 15.79 6.58 -36.62
C LEU A 334 15.95 6.36 -38.13
N GLY A 335 15.91 7.42 -38.94
CA GLY A 335 16.20 7.39 -40.38
C GLY A 335 15.04 6.96 -41.28
N CYS A 336 13.81 6.87 -40.75
CA CYS A 336 12.65 6.48 -41.55
C CYS A 336 12.26 7.57 -42.56
N LYS A 337 12.15 7.18 -43.83
CA LYS A 337 11.58 8.01 -44.91
C LYS A 337 10.06 8.01 -44.88
N THR A 338 9.47 6.86 -44.56
CA THR A 338 8.02 6.69 -44.41
C THR A 338 7.75 5.86 -43.15
N ALA A 339 6.78 6.25 -42.34
CA ALA A 339 6.38 5.48 -41.17
C ALA A 339 4.87 5.60 -40.91
N ALA A 340 4.27 4.57 -40.35
CA ALA A 340 2.86 4.52 -40.00
C ALA A 340 2.65 4.06 -38.55
N GLU A 341 1.55 4.55 -37.98
CA GLU A 341 1.05 4.15 -36.66
C GLU A 341 0.32 2.81 -36.75
N LEU A 342 0.64 1.93 -35.80
CA LEU A 342 -0.11 0.71 -35.50
C LEU A 342 -0.90 0.90 -34.20
N ASP A 343 -1.74 -0.08 -33.83
CA ASP A 343 -2.57 0.05 -32.63
C ASP A 343 -1.71 0.29 -31.38
N GLY A 344 -2.19 1.15 -30.49
CA GLY A 344 -1.46 1.63 -29.31
C GLY A 344 -2.08 1.21 -27.99
N GLY A 345 -1.74 1.93 -26.91
CA GLY A 345 -2.31 1.66 -25.59
C GLY A 345 -1.95 0.27 -25.08
N GLY A 346 -2.91 -0.45 -24.50
CA GLY A 346 -2.67 -1.80 -23.98
C GLY A 346 -2.33 -2.84 -25.04
N SER A 347 -2.55 -2.53 -26.33
CA SER A 347 -2.15 -3.38 -27.44
C SER A 347 -0.64 -3.34 -27.70
N THR A 348 0.06 -2.26 -27.31
CA THR A 348 1.50 -2.08 -27.56
C THR A 348 2.31 -3.19 -26.92
N VAL A 349 2.90 -4.02 -27.79
CA VAL A 349 3.76 -5.12 -27.38
C VAL A 349 4.89 -5.33 -28.37
N MET A 350 6.05 -5.69 -27.86
CA MET A 350 7.18 -6.25 -28.58
C MET A 350 7.65 -7.49 -27.85
N GLY A 351 7.91 -8.57 -28.58
CA GLY A 351 8.63 -9.69 -28.01
C GLY A 351 9.60 -10.32 -29.00
N VAL A 352 10.56 -11.06 -28.47
CA VAL A 352 11.68 -11.64 -29.21
C VAL A 352 12.03 -13.03 -28.68
N VAL A 353 12.55 -13.87 -29.55
CA VAL A 353 13.35 -15.04 -29.15
C VAL A 353 14.79 -14.58 -29.08
N TYR A 354 15.30 -14.49 -27.87
CA TYR A 354 16.70 -14.13 -27.65
C TYR A 354 17.63 -15.29 -28.08
N PRO A 355 18.77 -15.00 -28.72
CA PRO A 355 19.67 -16.02 -29.25
C PRO A 355 20.07 -17.09 -28.22
N GLY A 356 19.83 -18.35 -28.54
CA GLY A 356 20.20 -19.46 -27.68
C GLY A 356 19.16 -19.88 -26.63
N LEU A 357 18.16 -19.04 -26.34
CA LEU A 357 17.12 -19.37 -25.34
C LEU A 357 15.95 -20.17 -25.92
N GLY A 358 15.65 -20.00 -27.21
CA GLY A 358 14.58 -20.76 -27.90
C GLY A 358 13.15 -20.41 -27.46
N GLU A 359 12.99 -19.59 -26.42
CA GLU A 359 11.71 -19.15 -25.89
C GLU A 359 11.44 -17.69 -26.21
N PHE A 360 10.16 -17.38 -26.39
CA PHE A 360 9.69 -16.02 -26.67
C PHE A 360 9.59 -15.21 -25.39
N SER A 361 10.14 -13.99 -25.39
CA SER A 361 10.16 -13.08 -24.24
C SER A 361 9.55 -11.74 -24.61
N THR A 362 8.69 -11.19 -23.74
CA THR A 362 8.19 -9.80 -23.90
C THR A 362 9.34 -8.84 -23.57
N VAL A 363 9.61 -7.90 -24.48
CA VAL A 363 10.69 -6.91 -24.34
C VAL A 363 10.22 -5.69 -23.56
N ASN A 364 9.05 -5.16 -23.93
CA ASN A 364 8.52 -3.93 -23.38
C ASN A 364 7.63 -4.21 -22.16
N SER A 365 7.12 -3.17 -21.49
CA SER A 365 6.20 -3.32 -20.36
C SER A 365 4.75 -3.01 -20.78
N PRO A 366 3.87 -4.01 -20.99
CA PRO A 366 2.49 -3.77 -21.40
C PRO A 366 1.71 -2.91 -20.40
N SER A 367 0.98 -1.90 -20.89
CA SER A 367 0.30 -0.94 -20.00
C SER A 367 -0.85 -1.54 -19.18
N ASP A 368 -1.39 -2.68 -19.62
CA ASP A 368 -2.46 -3.40 -18.92
C ASP A 368 -1.90 -4.39 -17.86
N GLY A 369 -0.58 -4.39 -17.63
CA GLY A 369 0.11 -5.31 -16.73
C GLY A 369 0.42 -6.70 -17.33
N SER A 370 -0.18 -7.02 -18.47
CA SER A 370 0.08 -8.22 -19.28
C SER A 370 -0.21 -7.94 -20.77
N PRO A 371 0.35 -8.71 -21.72
CA PRO A 371 0.05 -8.56 -23.14
C PRO A 371 -1.45 -8.70 -23.44
N ARG A 372 -2.02 -7.73 -24.15
CA ARG A 372 -3.43 -7.74 -24.56
C ARG A 372 -3.67 -8.70 -25.72
N LYS A 373 -4.87 -9.30 -25.76
CA LYS A 373 -5.36 -10.01 -26.95
C LYS A 373 -5.68 -9.00 -28.06
N CYS A 374 -5.00 -9.11 -29.19
CA CYS A 374 -5.19 -8.23 -30.36
C CYS A 374 -5.71 -9.04 -31.56
N ALA A 375 -6.16 -8.34 -32.60
CA ALA A 375 -6.71 -8.96 -33.81
C ALA A 375 -5.63 -9.64 -34.68
N ASN A 376 -4.48 -8.98 -34.85
CA ASN A 376 -3.36 -9.48 -35.63
C ASN A 376 -2.02 -8.89 -35.16
N PHE A 377 -0.94 -9.45 -35.68
CA PHE A 377 0.44 -9.17 -35.29
C PHE A 377 1.35 -9.20 -36.52
N ILE A 378 2.46 -8.47 -36.45
CA ILE A 378 3.57 -8.61 -37.38
C ILE A 378 4.66 -9.43 -36.68
N PHE A 379 5.07 -10.53 -37.30
CA PHE A 379 6.17 -11.36 -36.84
C PHE A 379 7.37 -11.22 -37.77
N LEU A 380 8.57 -11.37 -37.22
CA LEU A 380 9.76 -11.72 -37.99
C LEU A 380 10.00 -13.21 -37.80
N VAL A 381 10.16 -13.94 -38.89
CA VAL A 381 10.50 -15.38 -38.89
C VAL A 381 11.85 -15.59 -39.55
N ASN A 382 12.65 -16.51 -39.01
CA ASN A 382 13.92 -16.90 -39.58
C ASN A 382 13.74 -18.16 -40.43
N THR A 383 13.93 -18.05 -41.74
CA THR A 383 13.78 -19.19 -42.66
C THR A 383 15.09 -19.99 -42.84
N ALA A 384 16.19 -19.58 -42.22
CA ALA A 384 17.43 -20.36 -42.26
C ALA A 384 17.25 -21.63 -41.41
N PRO A 385 17.62 -22.82 -41.90
CA PRO A 385 17.54 -24.03 -41.09
C PRO A 385 18.52 -23.98 -39.92
N SER A 386 18.14 -24.59 -38.80
CA SER A 386 19.08 -24.79 -37.69
C SER A 386 20.20 -25.75 -38.10
N THR A 387 21.43 -25.43 -37.73
CA THR A 387 22.59 -26.32 -37.91
C THR A 387 22.85 -27.18 -36.67
N GLY A 388 22.15 -26.91 -35.56
CA GLY A 388 22.25 -27.63 -34.28
C GLY A 388 23.60 -27.51 -33.56
N SER A 389 24.57 -26.84 -34.16
CA SER A 389 25.95 -26.76 -33.67
C SER A 389 26.24 -25.36 -33.16
N ALA A 390 26.63 -25.25 -31.88
CA ALA A 390 26.93 -23.99 -31.24
C ALA A 390 28.02 -23.21 -32.00
N SER A 391 27.70 -21.97 -32.37
CA SER A 391 28.59 -21.04 -33.05
C SER A 391 28.88 -19.78 -32.22
N SER A 392 27.95 -19.41 -31.35
CA SER A 392 28.01 -18.20 -30.51
C SER A 392 27.51 -18.52 -29.12
N LEU A 393 28.12 -17.92 -28.10
CA LEU A 393 27.67 -17.95 -26.72
C LEU A 393 27.00 -16.62 -26.37
N HIS A 394 26.08 -16.64 -25.42
CA HIS A 394 25.33 -15.48 -24.92
C HIS A 394 25.24 -15.56 -23.40
N VAL A 395 25.25 -14.41 -22.73
CA VAL A 395 25.13 -14.31 -21.26
C VAL A 395 23.89 -13.49 -20.91
N TYR A 396 23.03 -14.05 -20.06
CA TYR A 396 21.76 -13.44 -19.66
C TYR A 396 21.68 -13.27 -18.13
N PRO A 397 21.04 -12.21 -17.62
CA PRO A 397 20.52 -11.08 -18.38
C PRO A 397 21.66 -10.32 -19.08
N TYR A 398 21.40 -9.75 -20.25
CA TYR A 398 22.46 -9.13 -21.06
C TYR A 398 22.99 -7.83 -20.45
N ARG A 399 22.09 -7.07 -19.83
CA ARG A 399 22.43 -5.83 -19.14
C ARG A 399 21.44 -5.59 -18.00
N GLU A 400 21.95 -5.18 -16.85
CA GLU A 400 21.15 -4.82 -15.69
C GLU A 400 21.69 -3.55 -15.03
N ASN A 401 20.84 -2.89 -14.24
CA ASN A 401 21.30 -1.94 -13.23
C ASN A 401 21.10 -2.61 -11.87
N ALA A 402 22.13 -2.63 -11.04
CA ALA A 402 22.11 -3.31 -9.75
C ALA A 402 22.46 -2.33 -8.63
N LEU A 403 21.75 -2.44 -7.51
CA LEU A 403 22.17 -1.79 -6.28
C LEU A 403 23.41 -2.51 -5.73
N SER A 404 24.35 -1.79 -5.10
CA SER A 404 25.52 -2.42 -4.47
C SER A 404 25.12 -3.50 -3.47
N GLY A 405 25.75 -4.67 -3.53
CA GLY A 405 25.40 -5.86 -2.76
C GLY A 405 24.29 -6.73 -3.38
N ALA A 406 23.65 -6.28 -4.46
CA ALA A 406 22.54 -7.04 -5.05
C ALA A 406 23.04 -8.31 -5.73
N GLN A 407 22.21 -9.34 -5.73
CA GLN A 407 22.49 -10.61 -6.39
C GLN A 407 21.73 -10.76 -7.70
N ILE A 408 22.41 -11.23 -8.75
CA ILE A 408 21.83 -11.53 -10.06
C ILE A 408 22.34 -12.89 -10.51
N THR A 409 21.43 -13.78 -10.91
CA THR A 409 21.80 -15.08 -11.49
C THR A 409 22.00 -14.95 -12.99
N PHE A 410 23.24 -15.16 -13.43
CA PHE A 410 23.59 -15.21 -14.83
C PHE A 410 23.54 -16.63 -15.39
N ARG A 411 23.07 -16.76 -16.64
CA ARG A 411 23.08 -18.01 -17.39
C ARG A 411 23.76 -17.84 -18.74
N ALA A 412 24.42 -18.89 -19.21
CA ALA A 412 25.00 -18.95 -20.54
C ALA A 412 24.07 -19.75 -21.47
N ALA A 413 23.83 -19.25 -22.68
CA ALA A 413 23.09 -19.98 -23.72
C ALA A 413 23.88 -19.92 -25.03
N ALA A 414 23.75 -20.95 -25.87
CA ALA A 414 24.47 -21.03 -27.14
C ALA A 414 23.50 -20.99 -28.31
N SER A 415 23.90 -20.30 -29.38
CA SER A 415 23.17 -20.31 -30.64
C SER A 415 24.02 -20.87 -31.77
N ASP A 416 23.38 -21.48 -32.75
CA ASP A 416 24.03 -21.89 -33.98
C ASP A 416 24.33 -20.69 -34.90
N SER A 417 24.91 -20.94 -36.07
CA SER A 417 25.31 -19.88 -37.02
C SER A 417 24.11 -19.15 -37.66
N ALA A 418 22.91 -19.73 -37.55
CA ALA A 418 21.64 -19.14 -37.95
C ALA A 418 20.87 -18.53 -36.76
N TYR A 419 21.50 -18.44 -35.57
CA TYR A 419 20.95 -17.88 -34.33
C TYR A 419 19.83 -18.71 -33.68
N HIS A 420 19.62 -19.96 -34.11
CA HIS A 420 18.73 -20.88 -33.39
C HIS A 420 19.39 -21.40 -32.12
N ALA A 421 18.58 -21.84 -31.15
CA ALA A 421 19.10 -22.43 -29.92
C ALA A 421 19.91 -23.71 -30.21
N ALA A 422 21.08 -23.81 -29.59
CA ALA A 422 21.97 -24.95 -29.70
C ALA A 422 22.48 -25.36 -28.30
N PRO A 423 22.88 -26.63 -28.11
CA PRO A 423 23.48 -27.07 -26.85
C PRO A 423 24.73 -26.25 -26.50
N VAL A 424 24.82 -25.79 -25.25
CA VAL A 424 26.03 -25.11 -24.75
C VAL A 424 27.20 -26.10 -24.74
N PRO A 425 28.36 -25.77 -25.33
CA PRO A 425 29.49 -26.69 -25.40
C PRO A 425 30.17 -26.81 -24.03
N GLY A 426 29.78 -27.84 -23.27
CA GLY A 426 30.32 -28.11 -21.93
C GLY A 426 29.68 -27.27 -20.82
N ALA A 427 30.20 -27.40 -19.61
CA ALA A 427 29.73 -26.60 -18.48
C ALA A 427 30.28 -25.17 -18.58
N PRO A 428 29.42 -24.13 -18.50
CA PRO A 428 29.89 -22.75 -18.51
C PRO A 428 30.67 -22.43 -17.24
N SER A 429 31.70 -21.61 -17.40
CA SER A 429 32.45 -20.97 -16.30
C SER A 429 32.20 -19.46 -16.36
N PHE A 430 31.96 -18.84 -15.21
CA PHE A 430 31.68 -17.42 -15.10
C PHE A 430 32.84 -16.66 -14.45
N GLY A 431 33.03 -15.42 -14.88
CA GLY A 431 33.97 -14.46 -14.32
C GLY A 431 33.35 -13.07 -14.27
N ALA A 432 33.88 -12.20 -13.41
CA ALA A 432 33.43 -10.83 -13.29
C ALA A 432 34.62 -9.88 -13.11
N THR A 433 34.56 -8.68 -13.70
CA THR A 433 35.59 -7.64 -13.49
C THR A 433 35.47 -6.95 -12.14
N GLY A 434 34.36 -7.14 -11.43
CA GLY A 434 34.08 -6.61 -10.10
C GLY A 434 32.97 -7.42 -9.41
N GLY A 435 32.97 -7.43 -8.08
CA GLY A 435 32.10 -8.31 -7.29
C GLY A 435 32.55 -9.77 -7.33
N THR A 436 31.69 -10.68 -6.91
CA THR A 436 31.97 -12.13 -6.87
C THR A 436 30.89 -12.89 -7.62
N VAL A 437 31.28 -13.86 -8.47
CA VAL A 437 30.34 -14.75 -9.17
C VAL A 437 30.61 -16.19 -8.79
N THR A 438 29.55 -16.94 -8.44
CA THR A 438 29.66 -18.37 -8.14
C THR A 438 29.80 -19.20 -9.42
N ARG A 439 30.12 -20.49 -9.28
CA ARG A 439 30.20 -21.42 -10.41
C ARG A 439 28.84 -21.57 -11.12
N GLU A 440 27.75 -21.44 -10.38
CA GLU A 440 26.37 -21.52 -10.84
C GLU A 440 25.90 -20.21 -11.51
N GLY A 441 26.76 -19.18 -11.54
CA GLY A 441 26.47 -17.90 -12.19
C GLY A 441 25.80 -16.86 -11.29
N VAL A 442 25.68 -17.09 -9.97
CA VAL A 442 25.14 -16.09 -9.04
C VAL A 442 26.20 -15.03 -8.78
N TRP A 443 25.98 -13.83 -9.29
CA TRP A 443 26.88 -12.68 -9.11
C TRP A 443 26.36 -11.74 -8.04
N THR A 444 27.24 -11.32 -7.13
CA THR A 444 26.98 -10.30 -6.09
C THR A 444 27.68 -9.00 -6.48
N ALA A 445 26.91 -7.91 -6.55
CA ALA A 445 27.40 -6.60 -6.94
C ALA A 445 28.44 -6.05 -5.93
N PRO A 446 29.54 -5.45 -6.41
CA PRO A 446 30.53 -4.80 -5.54
C PRO A 446 29.97 -3.56 -4.84
N ASN A 447 30.69 -3.07 -3.83
CA ASN A 447 30.37 -1.83 -3.11
C ASN A 447 30.92 -0.57 -3.81
N THR A 448 31.26 -0.66 -5.10
CA THR A 448 31.80 0.43 -5.91
C THR A 448 30.93 0.64 -7.13
N ALA A 449 30.54 1.89 -7.40
CA ALA A 449 29.74 2.23 -8.56
C ALA A 449 30.52 2.05 -9.88
N GLY A 450 29.81 1.71 -10.96
CA GLY A 450 30.38 1.60 -12.30
C GLY A 450 29.94 0.35 -13.06
N ASN A 451 30.40 0.23 -14.31
CA ASN A 451 30.09 -0.92 -15.15
C ASN A 451 30.99 -2.11 -14.77
N VAL A 452 30.36 -3.25 -14.51
CA VAL A 452 30.99 -4.56 -14.30
C VAL A 452 30.70 -5.44 -15.50
N THR A 453 31.72 -6.09 -16.04
CA THR A 453 31.58 -7.08 -17.11
C THR A 453 31.48 -8.46 -16.49
N ILE A 454 30.41 -9.19 -16.81
CA ILE A 454 30.22 -10.60 -16.48
C ILE A 454 30.59 -11.40 -17.72
N SER A 455 31.63 -12.21 -17.64
CA SER A 455 32.07 -13.09 -18.73
C SER A 455 31.60 -14.52 -18.49
N ALA A 456 31.22 -15.23 -19.55
CA ALA A 456 31.06 -16.68 -19.54
C ALA A 456 31.93 -17.33 -20.61
N GLN A 457 32.52 -18.47 -20.29
CA GLN A 457 33.22 -19.34 -21.24
C GLN A 457 32.66 -20.74 -21.19
N ALA A 458 32.34 -21.30 -22.36
CA ALA A 458 31.90 -22.68 -22.53
C ALA A 458 32.61 -23.26 -23.76
N GLY A 459 33.47 -24.26 -23.54
CA GLY A 459 34.32 -24.82 -24.60
C GLY A 459 35.22 -23.75 -25.23
N TRP A 460 35.12 -23.57 -26.55
CA TRP A 460 35.85 -22.55 -27.30
C TRP A 460 35.09 -21.22 -27.45
N LEU A 461 33.85 -21.14 -26.95
CA LEU A 461 33.02 -19.96 -27.07
C LEU A 461 33.10 -19.13 -25.79
N SER A 462 33.03 -17.81 -25.96
CA SER A 462 32.99 -16.84 -24.87
C SER A 462 31.98 -15.75 -25.16
N ALA A 463 31.37 -15.22 -24.11
CA ALA A 463 30.45 -14.10 -24.20
C ALA A 463 30.50 -13.27 -22.93
N SER A 464 29.90 -12.08 -22.97
CA SER A 464 29.84 -11.20 -21.82
C SER A 464 28.55 -10.39 -21.75
N ALA A 465 28.14 -10.08 -20.53
CA ALA A 465 27.10 -9.13 -20.18
C ALA A 465 27.71 -7.96 -19.39
N THR A 466 26.98 -6.86 -19.26
CA THR A 466 27.43 -5.70 -18.44
C THR A 466 26.39 -5.34 -17.41
N VAL A 467 26.79 -5.16 -16.15
CA VAL A 467 25.92 -4.64 -15.10
C VAL A 467 26.41 -3.26 -14.69
N ASN A 468 25.52 -2.27 -14.65
CA ASN A 468 25.82 -0.98 -14.07
C ASN A 468 25.51 -1.02 -12.56
N VAL A 469 26.53 -0.86 -11.71
CA VAL A 469 26.38 -0.87 -10.26
C VAL A 469 26.17 0.56 -9.76
N VAL A 470 25.14 0.74 -8.94
CA VAL A 470 24.80 1.98 -8.26
C VAL A 470 24.94 1.78 -6.75
N THR A 471 25.66 2.67 -6.08
CA THR A 471 25.89 2.62 -4.62
C THR A 471 24.98 3.54 -3.82
N ALA A 472 24.32 4.49 -4.48
CA ALA A 472 23.37 5.41 -3.88
C ALA A 472 22.17 5.55 -4.83
N PRO A 473 21.02 4.94 -4.52
CA PRO A 473 19.81 5.15 -5.31
C PRO A 473 19.30 6.58 -5.09
N ASP A 474 18.48 7.08 -6.02
CA ASP A 474 17.84 8.39 -5.90
C ASP A 474 16.55 8.32 -5.09
N THR A 475 15.80 7.22 -5.26
CA THR A 475 14.49 7.00 -4.62
C THR A 475 14.32 5.55 -4.21
N LEU A 476 13.52 5.35 -3.15
CA LEU A 476 13.01 4.04 -2.77
C LEU A 476 11.48 4.01 -2.93
N ASP A 477 10.96 2.84 -3.29
CA ASP A 477 9.54 2.55 -3.31
C ASP A 477 9.23 1.38 -2.36
N ILE A 478 8.10 1.44 -1.66
CA ILE A 478 7.53 0.30 -0.91
C ILE A 478 6.38 -0.26 -1.74
N LEU A 479 6.47 -1.53 -2.11
CA LEU A 479 5.47 -2.24 -2.88
C LEU A 479 4.69 -3.21 -1.98
N SER A 480 3.40 -3.37 -2.25
CA SER A 480 2.62 -4.52 -1.80
C SER A 480 2.15 -5.28 -3.05
N GLY A 481 2.75 -6.44 -3.29
CA GLY A 481 2.69 -7.09 -4.60
C GLY A 481 3.24 -6.17 -5.70
N LYS A 482 2.42 -5.85 -6.71
CA LYS A 482 2.80 -4.93 -7.81
C LYS A 482 2.41 -3.47 -7.56
N THR A 483 1.79 -3.17 -6.43
CA THR A 483 1.24 -1.84 -6.15
C THR A 483 2.22 -1.01 -5.34
N ASN A 484 2.60 0.16 -5.83
CA ASN A 484 3.39 1.12 -5.07
C ASN A 484 2.55 1.77 -3.96
N MET A 485 2.98 1.59 -2.71
CA MET A 485 2.37 2.07 -1.47
C MET A 485 3.14 3.22 -0.81
N THR A 486 4.23 3.69 -1.39
CA THR A 486 5.01 4.83 -0.88
C THR A 486 4.12 6.05 -0.69
N GLY A 487 4.13 6.62 0.52
CA GLY A 487 3.33 7.79 0.89
C GLY A 487 1.82 7.53 0.98
N LYS A 488 1.36 6.28 0.94
CA LYS A 488 -0.05 5.89 1.05
C LYS A 488 -0.35 5.23 2.40
N THR A 489 -1.64 5.00 2.67
CA THR A 489 -2.11 4.24 3.83
C THR A 489 -2.44 2.80 3.42
N LEU A 490 -1.87 1.83 4.13
CA LEU A 490 -2.17 0.41 4.06
C LEU A 490 -2.94 0.00 5.31
N THR A 491 -4.20 -0.45 5.13
CA THR A 491 -5.01 -0.98 6.24
C THR A 491 -4.86 -2.50 6.33
N VAL A 492 -4.56 -3.00 7.52
CA VAL A 492 -4.32 -4.42 7.79
C VAL A 492 -5.13 -4.92 8.98
N ALA A 493 -5.39 -6.21 9.02
CA ALA A 493 -6.03 -6.85 10.15
C ALA A 493 -5.03 -7.06 11.30
N ALA A 494 -5.49 -6.99 12.54
CA ALA A 494 -4.67 -7.30 13.71
C ALA A 494 -4.06 -8.71 13.61
N GLY A 495 -2.75 -8.82 13.85
CA GLY A 495 -2.02 -10.09 13.78
C GLY A 495 -1.73 -10.63 12.37
N SER A 496 -2.19 -9.97 11.29
CA SER A 496 -1.90 -10.43 9.93
C SER A 496 -0.45 -10.17 9.53
N LYS A 497 0.06 -11.00 8.62
CA LYS A 497 1.33 -10.75 7.93
C LYS A 497 1.10 -10.14 6.55
N THR A 498 1.94 -9.20 6.17
CA THR A 498 1.90 -8.56 4.84
C THR A 498 3.32 -8.46 4.31
N ASP A 499 3.52 -9.00 3.11
CA ASP A 499 4.79 -8.92 2.39
C ASP A 499 4.92 -7.54 1.74
N LEU A 500 5.97 -6.80 2.10
CA LEU A 500 6.30 -5.50 1.55
C LEU A 500 7.68 -5.56 0.91
N THR A 501 7.77 -5.19 -0.36
CA THR A 501 9.03 -5.22 -1.10
C THR A 501 9.60 -3.81 -1.25
N ALA A 502 10.88 -3.64 -0.99
CA ALA A 502 11.63 -2.43 -1.28
C ALA A 502 12.17 -2.47 -2.71
N ALA A 503 11.91 -1.40 -3.47
CA ALA A 503 12.47 -1.22 -4.80
C ALA A 503 13.31 0.06 -4.84
N ALA A 504 14.54 -0.05 -5.34
CA ALA A 504 15.43 1.09 -5.50
C ALA A 504 15.45 1.58 -6.95
N ARG A 505 15.62 2.89 -7.15
CA ARG A 505 15.76 3.50 -8.49
C ARG A 505 16.93 4.47 -8.55
N SER A 506 17.55 4.59 -9.73
CA SER A 506 18.54 5.63 -10.03
C SER A 506 18.35 6.16 -11.45
N GLY A 507 18.32 7.48 -11.64
CA GLY A 507 17.87 8.13 -12.86
C GLY A 507 16.45 7.72 -13.27
N GLY A 508 15.63 7.29 -12.30
CA GLY A 508 14.32 6.64 -12.45
C GLY A 508 14.33 5.23 -13.05
N LEU A 509 15.50 4.67 -13.36
CA LEU A 509 15.65 3.27 -13.74
C LEU A 509 15.53 2.36 -12.51
N PRO A 510 14.78 1.25 -12.59
CA PRO A 510 14.78 0.25 -11.52
C PRO A 510 16.17 -0.35 -11.36
N LEU A 511 16.57 -0.58 -10.11
CA LEU A 511 17.77 -1.32 -9.75
C LEU A 511 17.36 -2.71 -9.28
N VAL A 512 18.07 -3.75 -9.71
CA VAL A 512 18.00 -5.05 -9.07
C VAL A 512 18.46 -4.89 -7.63
N SER A 513 17.58 -5.26 -6.70
CA SER A 513 17.82 -5.23 -5.25
C SER A 513 17.03 -6.34 -4.56
N GLN A 514 17.45 -6.70 -3.35
CA GLN A 514 16.79 -7.63 -2.43
C GLN A 514 16.46 -6.93 -1.11
N ASP A 515 15.37 -7.34 -0.46
CA ASP A 515 14.86 -6.69 0.76
C ASP A 515 15.89 -6.67 1.90
N GLU A 516 16.72 -7.71 2.00
CA GLU A 516 17.77 -7.85 3.00
C GLU A 516 18.88 -6.80 2.89
N GLN A 517 18.96 -6.10 1.76
CA GLN A 517 19.89 -4.99 1.58
C GLN A 517 19.44 -3.69 2.25
N PHE A 518 18.16 -3.61 2.64
CA PHE A 518 17.56 -2.40 3.18
C PHE A 518 17.42 -2.47 4.70
N THR A 519 17.41 -1.29 5.33
CA THR A 519 17.06 -1.16 6.74
C THR A 519 15.58 -0.83 6.88
N TRP A 520 14.84 -1.77 7.45
CA TRP A 520 13.42 -1.63 7.74
C TRP A 520 13.19 -1.22 9.20
N SER A 521 12.16 -0.42 9.43
CA SER A 521 11.76 0.00 10.77
C SER A 521 10.26 0.28 10.85
N THR A 522 9.71 0.20 12.05
CA THR A 522 8.32 0.58 12.34
C THR A 522 8.25 1.70 13.39
N SER A 523 7.19 2.49 13.33
CA SER A 523 6.88 3.50 14.35
C SER A 523 5.39 3.48 14.72
N GLY A 524 5.05 3.95 15.91
CA GLY A 524 3.66 4.02 16.39
C GLY A 524 3.12 2.72 16.98
N GLY A 525 3.97 1.71 17.20
CA GLY A 525 3.57 0.45 17.86
C GLY A 525 2.58 -0.42 17.09
N VAL A 526 2.44 -0.21 15.78
CA VAL A 526 1.45 -0.91 14.93
C VAL A 526 1.87 -2.32 14.50
N GLY A 527 3.11 -2.71 14.73
CA GLY A 527 3.63 -4.01 14.34
C GLY A 527 5.14 -4.01 14.19
N GLU A 528 5.65 -5.12 13.67
CA GLU A 528 7.07 -5.35 13.44
C GLU A 528 7.30 -5.73 11.98
N ILE A 529 8.47 -5.40 11.46
CA ILE A 529 8.90 -5.79 10.12
C ILE A 529 10.27 -6.43 10.22
N ASP A 530 10.46 -7.54 9.52
CA ASP A 530 11.77 -8.21 9.45
C ASP A 530 12.62 -7.69 8.28
N GLY A 531 13.87 -8.16 8.21
CA GLY A 531 14.80 -7.78 7.16
C GLY A 531 14.38 -8.23 5.75
N SER A 532 13.44 -9.17 5.64
CA SER A 532 12.87 -9.62 4.37
C SER A 532 11.61 -8.84 3.97
N GLY A 533 11.30 -7.74 4.66
CA GLY A 533 10.15 -6.90 4.34
C GLY A 533 8.80 -7.43 4.80
N VAL A 534 8.75 -8.52 5.58
CA VAL A 534 7.49 -9.09 6.05
C VAL A 534 7.02 -8.35 7.30
N PHE A 535 5.97 -7.55 7.14
CA PHE A 535 5.32 -6.83 8.23
C PHE A 535 4.30 -7.72 8.97
N THR A 536 4.42 -7.84 10.29
CA THR A 536 3.46 -8.50 11.18
C THR A 536 2.72 -7.43 11.99
N ALA A 537 1.43 -7.27 11.73
CA ALA A 537 0.59 -6.32 12.44
C ALA A 537 0.42 -6.70 13.91
N ALA A 538 0.52 -5.72 14.81
CA ALA A 538 0.27 -5.92 16.23
C ALA A 538 -1.19 -6.30 16.49
N LYS A 539 -1.43 -7.04 17.58
CA LYS A 539 -2.77 -7.27 18.10
C LYS A 539 -3.10 -6.13 19.07
N LEU A 540 -3.88 -5.17 18.60
CA LEU A 540 -4.27 -3.97 19.32
C LEU A 540 -5.79 -3.89 19.40
N GLU A 541 -6.33 -3.70 20.60
CA GLU A 541 -7.77 -3.72 20.81
C GLU A 541 -8.50 -2.53 20.17
N ALA A 542 -7.97 -1.32 20.28
CA ALA A 542 -8.49 -0.14 19.54
C ALA A 542 -7.85 0.02 18.15
N GLY A 543 -7.02 -0.94 17.72
CA GLY A 543 -6.19 -0.76 16.54
C GLY A 543 -5.11 0.29 16.77
N GLY A 544 -4.55 0.83 15.69
CA GLY A 544 -3.51 1.84 15.77
C GLY A 544 -3.08 2.37 14.42
N THR A 545 -2.40 3.51 14.44
CA THR A 545 -1.77 4.09 13.24
C THR A 545 -0.29 4.29 13.47
N GLY A 546 0.50 4.04 12.44
CA GLY A 546 1.95 4.04 12.51
C GLY A 546 2.55 4.01 11.11
N LYS A 547 3.84 3.75 11.01
CA LYS A 547 4.54 3.69 9.72
C LYS A 547 5.44 2.48 9.64
N VAL A 548 5.57 1.95 8.43
CA VAL A 548 6.72 1.15 8.02
C VAL A 548 7.61 2.05 7.18
N THR A 549 8.89 2.11 7.52
CA THR A 549 9.90 2.90 6.81
C THR A 549 11.02 1.97 6.35
N VAL A 550 11.39 2.12 5.08
CA VAL A 550 12.57 1.46 4.49
C VAL A 550 13.62 2.51 4.16
N SER A 551 14.89 2.16 4.36
CA SER A 551 16.02 3.05 4.07
C SER A 551 17.22 2.32 3.49
N PHE A 552 17.99 3.03 2.66
CA PHE A 552 19.27 2.62 2.12
C PHE A 552 20.19 3.83 2.06
N GLY A 553 21.25 3.85 2.87
CA GLY A 553 22.08 5.05 3.05
C GLY A 553 21.24 6.22 3.58
N SER A 554 21.25 7.36 2.87
CA SER A 554 20.49 8.55 3.24
C SER A 554 19.07 8.61 2.64
N VAL A 555 18.69 7.64 1.80
CA VAL A 555 17.39 7.65 1.11
C VAL A 555 16.41 6.77 1.88
N SER A 556 15.18 7.27 2.06
CA SER A 556 14.12 6.55 2.77
C SER A 556 12.76 6.72 2.10
N ALA A 557 11.91 5.72 2.25
CA ALA A 557 10.50 5.76 1.88
C ALA A 557 9.65 5.20 3.02
N SER A 558 8.39 5.64 3.12
CA SER A 558 7.47 5.17 4.16
C SER A 558 6.07 4.92 3.64
N VAL A 559 5.39 3.96 4.24
CA VAL A 559 3.95 3.69 4.09
C VAL A 559 3.29 3.84 5.47
N GLU A 560 2.14 4.50 5.52
CA GLU A 560 1.34 4.58 6.75
C GLU A 560 0.60 3.25 6.93
N ILE A 561 0.69 2.66 8.11
CA ILE A 561 -0.03 1.44 8.47
C ILE A 561 -1.17 1.80 9.41
N LYS A 562 -2.37 1.31 9.07
CA LYS A 562 -3.54 1.35 9.95
C LYS A 562 -3.93 -0.08 10.32
N VAL A 563 -3.79 -0.42 11.60
CA VAL A 563 -4.26 -1.70 12.15
C VAL A 563 -5.70 -1.51 12.60
N ALA A 564 -6.61 -2.36 12.10
CA ALA A 564 -8.00 -2.34 12.53
C ALA A 564 -8.14 -2.94 13.95
N GLY A 565 -8.89 -2.24 14.82
CA GLY A 565 -9.27 -2.71 16.16
C GLY A 565 -10.66 -3.33 16.22
N ASP A 566 -11.01 -3.79 17.42
CA ASP A 566 -12.32 -4.33 17.81
C ASP A 566 -13.13 -3.36 18.67
N THR A 567 -12.50 -2.27 19.13
CA THR A 567 -13.15 -1.19 19.89
C THR A 567 -12.78 0.19 19.33
N VAL A 568 -13.69 1.17 19.43
CA VAL A 568 -13.46 2.59 19.14
C VAL A 568 -14.04 3.44 20.27
N MET A 569 -13.19 4.16 20.99
CA MET A 569 -13.63 5.12 22.01
C MET A 569 -14.34 6.30 21.35
N LEU A 570 -15.59 6.55 21.74
CA LEU A 570 -16.34 7.73 21.31
C LEU A 570 -16.19 8.86 22.32
N GLN A 571 -16.22 8.52 23.61
CA GLN A 571 -16.08 9.50 24.67
C GLN A 571 -15.63 8.91 26.02
N ASP A 572 -14.53 9.42 26.56
CA ASP A 572 -14.01 9.11 27.90
C ASP A 572 -14.26 10.22 28.94
N PHE A 573 -14.76 11.37 28.51
CA PHE A 573 -15.05 12.56 29.32
C PHE A 573 -13.83 13.30 29.92
N GLU A 574 -12.60 12.88 29.62
CA GLU A 574 -11.39 13.50 30.19
C GLU A 574 -11.07 14.84 29.52
N ASN A 575 -11.26 14.93 28.20
CA ASN A 575 -11.05 16.15 27.40
C ASN A 575 -12.36 16.86 27.00
N PHE A 576 -13.43 16.60 27.74
CA PHE A 576 -14.72 17.20 27.45
C PHE A 576 -14.81 18.63 27.98
N ALA A 577 -15.44 19.51 27.21
CA ALA A 577 -15.72 20.87 27.67
C ALA A 577 -16.62 20.83 28.91
N ASP A 578 -16.47 21.83 29.79
CA ASP A 578 -17.39 22.10 30.91
C ASP A 578 -18.75 22.62 30.45
N SER A 579 -19.26 22.07 29.35
CA SER A 579 -20.56 22.38 28.80
C SER A 579 -21.64 21.59 29.53
N VAL A 580 -22.71 22.29 29.89
CA VAL A 580 -23.96 21.71 30.33
C VAL A 580 -24.85 21.56 29.09
N SER A 581 -25.38 20.37 28.83
CA SER A 581 -26.44 20.17 27.83
C SER A 581 -27.76 20.03 28.56
N GLU A 582 -28.65 20.99 28.32
CA GLU A 582 -30.03 20.96 28.80
C GLU A 582 -30.93 20.45 27.69
N GLY A 583 -31.67 19.39 27.97
CA GLY A 583 -32.77 18.96 27.11
C GLY A 583 -34.10 19.12 27.82
N GLN A 584 -35.06 18.26 27.49
CA GLN A 584 -36.34 18.27 28.18
C GLN A 584 -36.18 17.63 29.56
N ASN A 585 -36.38 18.43 30.63
CA ASN A 585 -36.41 17.96 32.02
C ASN A 585 -35.20 17.12 32.48
N ALA A 586 -34.07 17.25 31.76
CA ALA A 586 -32.83 16.54 32.03
C ALA A 586 -31.63 17.39 31.61
N THR A 587 -30.54 17.22 32.35
CA THR A 587 -29.31 18.01 32.22
C THR A 587 -28.12 17.07 32.26
N LEU A 588 -27.30 17.06 31.22
CA LEU A 588 -26.02 16.35 31.18
C LEU A 588 -24.89 17.32 31.53
N SER A 589 -24.09 16.97 32.53
CA SER A 589 -22.99 17.78 33.06
C SER A 589 -21.78 16.91 33.40
N LEU A 590 -20.60 17.50 33.60
CA LEU A 590 -19.42 16.76 34.07
C LEU A 590 -19.42 16.59 35.59
N CYS A 591 -19.02 15.41 36.05
CA CYS A 591 -18.75 15.08 37.44
C CYS A 591 -17.24 14.90 37.65
N ARG A 592 -16.71 15.47 38.73
CA ARG A 592 -15.29 15.41 39.13
C ARG A 592 -15.07 14.73 40.49
N ASP A 593 -16.16 14.28 41.11
CA ASP A 593 -16.05 13.49 42.34
C ASP A 593 -15.58 12.09 41.95
N LEU A 594 -14.32 11.76 42.26
CA LEU A 594 -13.72 10.48 41.89
C LEU A 594 -14.48 9.26 42.44
N THR A 595 -15.32 9.42 43.47
CA THR A 595 -16.20 8.34 43.95
C THR A 595 -17.37 8.04 42.99
N LEU A 596 -17.60 8.93 42.03
CA LEU A 596 -18.60 8.90 40.98
C LEU A 596 -17.96 8.86 39.59
N VAL A 597 -16.69 8.49 39.49
CA VAL A 597 -15.93 8.26 38.25
C VAL A 597 -15.58 6.78 38.17
N LYS A 598 -15.69 6.16 36.99
CA LYS A 598 -15.31 4.77 36.79
C LYS A 598 -13.85 4.66 36.37
N TYR A 599 -13.45 5.44 35.37
CA TYR A 599 -12.08 5.51 34.85
C TYR A 599 -11.64 6.96 34.65
N GLY A 600 -10.35 7.24 34.74
CA GLY A 600 -9.86 8.62 34.58
C GLY A 600 -10.21 9.52 35.76
N THR A 601 -10.49 10.79 35.49
CA THR A 601 -10.74 11.81 36.53
C THR A 601 -12.14 12.41 36.45
N ARG A 602 -12.92 12.07 35.42
CA ARG A 602 -14.22 12.66 35.15
C ARG A 602 -15.21 11.62 34.65
N SER A 603 -16.48 11.84 34.93
CA SER A 603 -17.60 11.13 34.32
C SER A 603 -18.66 12.14 33.92
N SER A 604 -19.68 11.69 33.18
CA SER A 604 -20.86 12.52 32.96
C SER A 604 -21.95 12.21 33.99
N CYS A 605 -22.74 13.22 34.35
CA CYS A 605 -23.89 13.13 35.24
C CYS A 605 -25.12 13.63 34.48
N LEU A 606 -26.07 12.73 34.24
CA LEU A 606 -27.39 13.04 33.72
C LEU A 606 -28.36 13.17 34.89
N ALA A 607 -28.65 14.42 35.28
CA ALA A 607 -29.67 14.74 36.26
C ALA A 607 -31.02 14.91 35.56
N TYR A 608 -32.10 14.36 36.11
CA TYR A 608 -33.42 14.43 35.51
C TYR A 608 -34.51 14.62 36.57
N SER A 609 -35.55 15.37 36.24
CA SER A 609 -36.70 15.58 37.12
C SER A 609 -37.91 16.06 36.32
N GLY A 610 -39.02 15.31 36.35
CA GLY A 610 -40.24 15.70 35.64
C GLY A 610 -41.26 14.58 35.47
N SER A 611 -42.30 14.85 34.67
CA SER A 611 -43.32 13.86 34.28
C SER A 611 -42.77 12.86 33.24
N GLN A 612 -43.44 11.71 33.08
CA GLN A 612 -42.98 10.56 32.26
C GLN A 612 -42.51 10.90 30.82
N ASN A 613 -43.01 11.99 30.22
CA ASN A 613 -42.72 12.34 28.83
C ASN A 613 -41.56 13.33 28.74
N GLY A 614 -40.50 12.93 28.03
CA GLY A 614 -39.39 13.81 27.66
C GLY A 614 -38.42 14.11 28.80
N LEU A 615 -37.91 13.10 29.52
CA LEU A 615 -36.70 13.25 30.34
C LEU A 615 -35.49 12.90 29.48
N SER A 616 -34.98 13.86 28.71
CA SER A 616 -33.93 13.60 27.71
C SER A 616 -32.96 14.76 27.61
N ALA A 617 -31.68 14.45 27.45
CA ALA A 617 -30.65 15.44 27.14
C ALA A 617 -29.87 14.99 25.90
N ASP A 618 -29.58 15.93 25.01
CA ASP A 618 -28.70 15.69 23.87
C ASP A 618 -27.27 15.49 24.36
N VAL A 619 -26.51 14.63 23.66
CA VAL A 619 -25.09 14.51 23.96
C VAL A 619 -24.30 15.64 23.29
N PRO A 620 -23.38 16.32 23.98
CA PRO A 620 -22.56 17.38 23.38
C PRO A 620 -21.47 16.86 22.43
N PHE A 621 -21.40 15.54 22.18
CA PHE A 621 -20.43 14.93 21.27
C PHE A 621 -21.16 14.30 20.07
N SER A 622 -20.57 14.44 18.88
CA SER A 622 -21.09 13.90 17.61
C SER A 622 -20.07 13.02 16.90
N ALA A 623 -19.27 12.28 17.68
CA ALA A 623 -18.30 11.33 17.15
C ALA A 623 -19.00 10.34 16.19
N PRO A 624 -18.54 10.21 14.93
CA PRO A 624 -19.20 9.37 13.95
C PRO A 624 -19.03 7.89 14.33
N LEU A 625 -20.11 7.12 14.15
CA LEU A 625 -20.07 5.68 14.33
C LEU A 625 -19.28 5.04 13.17
N ALA A 626 -18.20 4.36 13.51
CA ALA A 626 -17.39 3.61 12.55
C ALA A 626 -18.15 2.38 12.03
N LYS A 627 -17.95 2.03 10.76
CA LYS A 627 -18.51 0.82 10.15
C LYS A 627 -17.83 -0.43 10.71
N GLY A 628 -18.57 -1.54 10.79
CA GLY A 628 -18.05 -2.84 11.23
C GLY A 628 -18.08 -3.07 12.75
N PHE A 629 -18.72 -2.18 13.51
CA PHE A 629 -18.99 -2.34 14.94
C PHE A 629 -20.50 -2.53 15.16
N GLU A 630 -20.87 -3.44 16.04
CA GLU A 630 -22.27 -3.88 16.22
C GLU A 630 -22.91 -3.34 17.51
N ARG A 631 -22.07 -2.95 18.48
CA ARG A 631 -22.50 -2.63 19.84
C ARG A 631 -22.02 -1.25 20.25
N LEU A 632 -22.86 -0.50 20.93
CA LEU A 632 -22.48 0.66 21.75
C LEU A 632 -22.38 0.18 23.21
N CYS A 633 -21.34 0.61 23.90
CA CYS A 633 -20.99 0.15 25.24
C CYS A 633 -20.66 1.35 26.14
N MET A 634 -20.98 1.24 27.43
CA MET A 634 -20.63 2.23 28.45
C MET A 634 -20.77 1.67 29.87
N TRP A 635 -20.12 2.33 30.82
CA TRP A 635 -20.34 2.11 32.25
C TRP A 635 -21.40 3.07 32.76
N ILE A 636 -22.30 2.58 33.62
CA ILE A 636 -23.35 3.38 34.25
C ILE A 636 -23.41 3.15 35.76
N LYS A 637 -23.66 4.20 36.53
CA LYS A 637 -23.97 4.14 37.98
C LYS A 637 -25.32 4.82 38.22
N GLY A 638 -26.32 4.01 38.58
CA GLY A 638 -27.68 4.48 38.83
C GLY A 638 -27.88 5.05 40.23
N ASP A 639 -29.11 5.48 40.50
CA ASP A 639 -29.54 6.09 41.77
C ASP A 639 -30.38 5.15 42.66
N GLY A 640 -30.77 3.98 42.13
CA GLY A 640 -31.66 3.02 42.79
C GLY A 640 -33.13 3.17 42.41
N SER A 641 -33.48 4.10 41.52
CA SER A 641 -34.87 4.40 41.11
C SER A 641 -35.55 3.27 40.32
N LYS A 642 -34.77 2.39 39.69
CA LYS A 642 -35.23 1.38 38.72
C LYS A 642 -35.80 1.96 37.41
N ASN A 643 -35.67 3.26 37.18
CA ASN A 643 -35.94 3.91 35.88
C ASN A 643 -35.10 3.25 34.78
N SER A 644 -35.48 3.39 33.50
CA SER A 644 -34.73 2.83 32.37
C SER A 644 -34.03 3.91 31.56
N LEU A 645 -32.75 3.73 31.29
CA LEU A 645 -31.93 4.59 30.43
C LEU A 645 -31.99 4.09 28.98
N TYR A 646 -32.11 5.03 28.03
CA TYR A 646 -32.19 4.82 26.59
C TYR A 646 -31.15 5.68 25.87
N VAL A 647 -30.75 5.24 24.68
CA VAL A 647 -29.81 5.94 23.80
C VAL A 647 -30.49 6.27 22.47
N SER A 648 -30.37 7.52 22.04
CA SER A 648 -30.83 8.00 20.74
C SER A 648 -29.68 7.99 19.73
N PHE A 649 -30.00 7.63 18.49
CA PHE A 649 -29.05 7.57 17.39
C PHE A 649 -29.52 8.45 16.22
N ALA A 650 -28.58 9.10 15.55
CA ALA A 650 -28.87 9.77 14.29
C ALA A 650 -29.25 8.73 13.22
N GLN A 651 -30.35 8.98 12.50
CA GLN A 651 -30.91 8.08 11.47
C GLN A 651 -31.54 6.79 12.03
N ALA A 652 -31.95 6.78 13.29
CA ALA A 652 -32.82 5.75 13.86
C ALA A 652 -34.18 6.33 14.26
N ASP A 653 -35.25 5.57 14.02
CA ASP A 653 -36.63 6.03 14.24
C ASP A 653 -37.03 6.15 15.72
N SER A 654 -36.31 5.49 16.63
CA SER A 654 -36.64 5.49 18.06
C SER A 654 -35.41 5.23 18.95
N PRO A 655 -35.37 5.76 20.19
CA PRO A 655 -34.33 5.45 21.16
C PRO A 655 -34.32 3.96 21.54
N VAL A 656 -33.13 3.42 21.81
CA VAL A 656 -32.95 2.01 22.18
C VAL A 656 -32.67 1.89 23.68
N ARG A 657 -33.36 0.97 24.37
CA ARG A 657 -33.19 0.75 25.81
C ARG A 657 -31.80 0.18 26.10
N LEU A 658 -31.07 0.82 27.01
CA LEU A 658 -29.74 0.40 27.46
C LEU A 658 -29.80 -0.43 28.75
N ALA A 659 -30.34 0.11 29.85
CA ALA A 659 -30.30 -0.54 31.16
C ALA A 659 -31.32 0.02 32.16
N SER A 660 -31.51 -0.68 33.29
CA SER A 660 -32.26 -0.18 34.46
C SER A 660 -31.33 0.49 35.47
N LEU A 661 -31.76 1.60 36.07
CA LEU A 661 -31.06 2.43 37.04
C LEU A 661 -31.26 1.96 38.50
N GLY A 662 -31.50 0.66 38.71
CA GLY A 662 -31.71 0.08 40.04
C GLY A 662 -30.43 -0.13 40.86
N SER A 663 -29.27 -0.21 40.20
CA SER A 663 -27.97 -0.37 40.86
C SER A 663 -27.40 0.97 41.27
N ARG A 664 -26.85 1.06 42.49
CA ARG A 664 -26.00 2.18 42.93
C ARG A 664 -24.51 1.92 42.71
N GLU A 665 -24.17 0.73 42.24
CA GLU A 665 -22.82 0.36 41.81
C GLU A 665 -22.65 0.57 40.30
N TRP A 666 -21.40 0.74 39.88
CA TRP A 666 -21.04 0.79 38.46
C TRP A 666 -21.34 -0.56 37.80
N VAL A 667 -22.13 -0.52 36.73
CA VAL A 667 -22.46 -1.68 35.91
C VAL A 667 -22.11 -1.41 34.45
N PHE A 668 -21.61 -2.44 33.78
CA PHE A 668 -21.37 -2.39 32.35
C PHE A 668 -22.69 -2.58 31.60
N ALA A 669 -22.92 -1.77 30.57
CA ALA A 669 -24.10 -1.86 29.72
C ALA A 669 -23.71 -1.82 28.24
N SER A 670 -24.45 -2.56 27.41
CA SER A 670 -24.29 -2.55 25.96
C SER A 670 -25.63 -2.65 25.24
N VAL A 671 -25.68 -2.11 24.01
CA VAL A 671 -26.86 -2.11 23.15
C VAL A 671 -26.46 -2.30 21.69
N VAL A 672 -27.35 -2.87 20.86
CA VAL A 672 -27.15 -2.96 19.40
C VAL A 672 -27.14 -1.55 18.81
N ILE A 673 -26.19 -1.26 17.93
CA ILE A 673 -26.22 -0.05 17.09
C ILE A 673 -27.25 -0.29 15.96
N PRO A 674 -28.30 0.54 15.84
CA PRO A 674 -29.28 0.40 14.76
C PRO A 674 -28.64 0.45 13.37
N SER A 675 -29.17 -0.32 12.42
CA SER A 675 -28.70 -0.29 11.04
C SER A 675 -28.84 1.11 10.45
N GLY A 676 -27.78 1.63 9.82
CA GLY A 676 -27.74 2.98 9.26
C GLY A 676 -27.45 4.09 10.27
N ALA A 677 -27.38 3.80 11.57
CA ALA A 677 -27.04 4.81 12.57
C ALA A 677 -25.65 5.40 12.31
N SER A 678 -25.55 6.73 12.39
CA SER A 678 -24.32 7.47 12.04
C SER A 678 -23.64 8.15 13.23
N ALA A 679 -24.36 8.42 14.32
CA ALA A 679 -23.85 9.04 15.54
C ALA A 679 -24.79 8.73 16.73
N VAL A 680 -24.28 8.86 17.95
CA VAL A 680 -25.12 8.95 19.17
C VAL A 680 -25.58 10.41 19.30
N THR A 681 -26.86 10.64 19.60
CA THR A 681 -27.45 11.99 19.65
C THR A 681 -27.98 12.39 21.01
N GLY A 682 -28.34 11.44 21.87
CA GLY A 682 -28.86 11.80 23.20
C GLY A 682 -29.06 10.60 24.13
N PHE A 683 -29.31 10.93 25.39
CA PHE A 683 -29.72 10.00 26.43
C PHE A 683 -31.10 10.39 26.95
N SER A 684 -31.95 9.39 27.21
CA SER A 684 -33.27 9.61 27.79
C SER A 684 -33.61 8.60 28.89
N VAL A 685 -34.39 9.02 29.87
CA VAL A 685 -34.80 8.22 31.02
C VAL A 685 -36.31 8.06 31.03
N LEU A 686 -36.81 6.82 31.19
CA LEU A 686 -38.24 6.54 31.35
C LEU A 686 -38.50 5.88 32.71
N PRO A 687 -39.48 6.37 33.50
CA PRO A 687 -39.91 5.70 34.71
C PRO A 687 -40.49 4.30 34.43
N PRO A 688 -40.53 3.40 35.44
CA PRO A 688 -41.24 2.12 35.32
C PRO A 688 -42.71 2.31 34.95
N GLU A 689 -43.29 1.30 34.31
CA GLU A 689 -44.71 1.28 33.95
C GLU A 689 -45.59 1.56 35.19
N GLY A 690 -46.47 2.56 35.09
CA GLY A 690 -47.35 3.00 36.18
C GLY A 690 -46.83 4.16 37.07
N ALA A 691 -45.57 4.61 36.94
CA ALA A 691 -45.01 5.70 37.76
C ALA A 691 -45.12 7.09 37.08
N SER A 692 -45.90 8.04 37.62
CA SER A 692 -46.23 9.31 36.95
C SER A 692 -45.09 10.35 36.83
N THR A 693 -44.01 10.20 37.59
CA THR A 693 -42.86 11.13 37.60
C THR A 693 -41.54 10.36 37.74
N GLY A 694 -40.46 10.92 37.22
CA GLY A 694 -39.09 10.44 37.41
C GLY A 694 -38.20 11.55 37.93
N GLN A 695 -37.40 11.25 38.97
CA GLN A 695 -36.37 12.16 39.48
C GLN A 695 -35.14 11.35 39.87
N GLY A 696 -33.96 11.84 39.52
CA GLY A 696 -32.73 11.16 39.87
C GLY A 696 -31.49 11.64 39.14
N LYS A 697 -30.42 10.85 39.27
CA LYS A 697 -29.11 11.08 38.64
C LYS A 697 -28.54 9.74 38.19
N VAL A 698 -28.03 9.70 36.96
CA VAL A 698 -27.20 8.58 36.48
C VAL A 698 -25.84 9.12 36.07
N TYR A 699 -24.80 8.41 36.44
CA TYR A 699 -23.44 8.70 35.99
C TYR A 699 -23.07 7.76 34.85
N ILE A 700 -22.46 8.28 33.80
CA ILE A 700 -22.08 7.55 32.59
C ILE A 700 -20.61 7.82 32.31
N ASP A 701 -19.86 6.76 31.99
CA ASP A 701 -18.42 6.82 31.74
C ASP A 701 -18.02 5.87 30.60
N THR A 702 -16.95 6.20 29.88
CA THR A 702 -16.36 5.41 28.77
C THR A 702 -17.37 4.91 27.74
N VAL A 703 -17.86 5.80 26.88
CA VAL A 703 -18.77 5.46 25.78
C VAL A 703 -17.94 5.03 24.56
N TYR A 704 -18.12 3.80 24.10
CA TYR A 704 -17.36 3.25 22.97
C TYR A 704 -18.18 2.31 22.09
N GLN A 705 -17.72 2.10 20.85
CA GLN A 705 -18.24 1.07 19.97
C GLN A 705 -17.40 -0.20 20.10
N SER A 706 -18.03 -1.37 20.00
CA SER A 706 -17.35 -2.67 20.06
C SER A 706 -17.94 -3.66 19.06
N LYS A 707 -17.10 -4.58 18.56
CA LYS A 707 -17.56 -5.73 17.78
C LYS A 707 -18.20 -6.82 18.65
N SER A 708 -17.64 -7.08 19.83
CA SER A 708 -18.11 -8.14 20.74
C SER A 708 -19.18 -7.65 21.72
N GLY A 709 -19.13 -6.36 22.09
CA GLY A 709 -20.00 -5.79 23.13
C GLY A 709 -19.60 -6.20 24.55
N SER A 710 -18.33 -6.53 24.78
CA SER A 710 -17.78 -6.88 26.10
C SER A 710 -17.00 -5.71 26.72
N ALA A 711 -16.87 -5.72 28.05
CA ALA A 711 -15.94 -4.86 28.78
C ALA A 711 -14.67 -5.64 29.09
N ASP A 712 -13.54 -4.94 29.11
CA ASP A 712 -12.36 -5.37 29.85
C ASP A 712 -12.27 -4.60 31.15
N THR A 713 -11.98 -5.33 32.23
CA THR A 713 -11.75 -4.78 33.57
C THR A 713 -10.36 -5.16 34.09
N THR A 714 -9.55 -5.78 33.24
CA THR A 714 -8.20 -6.23 33.57
C THR A 714 -7.24 -5.12 33.21
N ALA A 715 -6.48 -4.63 34.18
CA ALA A 715 -5.44 -3.66 33.88
C ALA A 715 -4.30 -4.31 33.09
N PRO A 716 -3.60 -3.54 32.23
CA PRO A 716 -2.35 -3.98 31.62
C PRO A 716 -1.37 -4.49 32.68
N THR A 717 -0.48 -5.38 32.27
CA THR A 717 0.68 -5.80 33.06
C THR A 717 1.88 -4.96 32.66
N VAL A 718 2.59 -4.44 33.66
CA VAL A 718 3.86 -3.72 33.48
C VAL A 718 4.88 -4.39 34.40
N SER A 719 5.98 -4.89 33.84
CA SER A 719 7.05 -5.52 34.61
C SER A 719 8.42 -5.15 34.05
N PHE A 720 9.36 -4.80 34.92
CA PHE A 720 10.76 -4.62 34.53
C PHE A 720 11.48 -5.95 34.43
N ASP A 721 12.53 -5.99 33.62
CA ASP A 721 13.44 -7.14 33.62
C ASP A 721 14.05 -7.38 35.01
N GLN A 722 14.33 -8.65 35.34
CA GLN A 722 14.95 -8.99 36.63
C GLN A 722 16.42 -8.56 36.73
N SER A 723 17.01 -8.12 35.61
CA SER A 723 18.39 -7.64 35.57
C SER A 723 18.56 -6.20 36.03
N GLY A 724 17.46 -5.46 36.24
CA GLY A 724 17.48 -4.06 36.66
C GLY A 724 18.01 -3.11 35.59
N THR A 725 17.90 -3.46 34.30
CA THR A 725 18.57 -2.71 33.21
C THR A 725 17.71 -1.62 32.57
N GLY A 726 16.42 -1.53 32.93
CA GLY A 726 15.51 -0.48 32.46
C GLY A 726 14.46 -0.89 31.42
N PRO A 727 14.66 -1.91 30.55
CA PRO A 727 13.58 -2.50 29.75
C PRO A 727 12.42 -3.04 30.59
N ALA A 728 11.22 -2.91 30.03
CA ALA A 728 9.99 -3.42 30.63
C ALA A 728 9.19 -4.25 29.62
N THR A 729 8.34 -5.15 30.12
CA THR A 729 7.30 -5.81 29.34
C THR A 729 5.95 -5.18 29.68
N VAL A 730 5.22 -4.76 28.66
CA VAL A 730 3.90 -4.14 28.75
C VAL A 730 2.93 -4.85 27.83
N LEU A 731 2.00 -5.60 28.42
CA LEU A 731 0.98 -6.37 27.71
C LEU A 731 -0.35 -6.28 28.45
N ASP A 732 -1.44 -6.32 27.69
CA ASP A 732 -2.79 -6.51 28.21
C ASP A 732 -3.35 -7.84 27.71
N SER A 733 -3.51 -8.81 28.61
CA SER A 733 -4.08 -10.13 28.30
C SER A 733 -3.43 -10.82 27.08
N GLY A 734 -2.11 -10.63 26.92
CA GLY A 734 -1.33 -11.15 25.79
C GLY A 734 -1.39 -10.32 24.50
N ARG A 735 -2.05 -9.16 24.51
CA ARG A 735 -2.12 -8.17 23.43
C ARG A 735 -1.22 -6.97 23.74
N GLY A 736 -0.87 -6.24 22.69
CA GLY A 736 -0.15 -4.98 22.83
C GLY A 736 -1.06 -3.85 23.31
N VAL A 737 -0.47 -2.89 24.02
CA VAL A 737 -1.14 -1.65 24.45
C VAL A 737 -0.91 -0.56 23.38
N PRO A 738 -1.90 0.29 23.06
CA PRO A 738 -1.68 1.40 22.13
C PRO A 738 -0.51 2.28 22.55
N PHE A 739 0.37 2.64 21.61
CA PHE A 739 1.58 3.41 21.90
C PHE A 739 1.29 4.75 22.58
N SER A 740 0.19 5.42 22.21
CA SER A 740 -0.29 6.67 22.80
C SER A 740 -0.66 6.55 24.29
N ASN A 741 -0.92 5.33 24.76
CA ASN A 741 -1.34 5.04 26.13
C ASN A 741 -0.15 4.62 27.02
N LEU A 742 1.08 4.73 26.52
CA LEU A 742 2.30 4.44 27.25
C LEU A 742 2.96 5.74 27.67
N LYS A 743 3.27 5.86 28.96
CA LYS A 743 4.04 6.96 29.53
C LYS A 743 5.25 6.38 30.26
N VAL A 744 6.42 6.89 29.94
CA VAL A 744 7.68 6.50 30.60
C VAL A 744 8.35 7.73 31.15
N THR A 745 8.71 7.71 32.43
CA THR A 745 9.36 8.83 33.10
C THR A 745 10.57 8.41 33.91
N LEU A 746 11.59 9.27 33.98
CA LEU A 746 12.66 9.21 34.98
C LEU A 746 12.50 10.40 35.91
N ASP A 747 12.33 10.16 37.21
CA ASP A 747 12.09 11.19 38.23
C ASP A 747 10.92 12.13 37.90
N ARG A 748 9.86 11.54 37.33
CA ARG A 748 8.66 12.23 36.82
C ARG A 748 8.88 13.04 35.53
N GLN A 749 10.09 13.07 34.96
CA GLN A 749 10.38 13.69 33.66
C GLN A 749 10.18 12.69 32.51
N PRO A 750 9.48 13.03 31.41
CA PRO A 750 9.27 12.12 30.28
C PRO A 750 10.57 11.62 29.63
N LEU A 751 10.61 10.34 29.25
CA LEU A 751 11.68 9.74 28.46
C LEU A 751 11.22 9.39 27.04
N VAL A 752 12.17 9.41 26.10
CA VAL A 752 12.01 8.75 24.80
C VAL A 752 12.14 7.24 24.99
N PHE A 753 11.31 6.46 24.29
CA PHE A 753 11.34 5.00 24.37
C PHE A 753 10.93 4.37 23.03
N SER A 754 11.27 3.10 22.85
CA SER A 754 10.71 2.24 21.81
C SER A 754 9.77 1.20 22.43
N TYR A 755 8.78 0.73 21.67
CA TYR A 755 7.82 -0.26 22.12
C TYR A 755 7.45 -1.22 20.99
N LYS A 756 7.58 -2.52 21.27
CA LYS A 756 7.23 -3.63 20.39
C LYS A 756 5.91 -4.24 20.83
N ALA A 757 4.80 -3.75 20.28
CA ALA A 757 3.46 -4.18 20.69
C ALA A 757 3.17 -5.69 20.49
N THR A 758 3.93 -6.39 19.63
CA THR A 758 3.74 -7.84 19.44
C THR A 758 4.28 -8.67 20.60
N SER A 759 5.32 -8.19 21.27
CA SER A 759 5.99 -8.86 22.40
C SER A 759 5.78 -8.14 23.73
N GLY A 760 5.31 -6.89 23.70
CA GLY A 760 5.23 -6.00 24.85
C GLY A 760 6.55 -5.37 25.26
N LEU A 761 7.67 -5.63 24.56
CA LEU A 761 8.97 -5.10 24.96
C LEU A 761 9.01 -3.58 24.81
N LEU A 762 9.20 -2.88 25.91
CA LEU A 762 9.43 -1.44 26.01
C LEU A 762 10.88 -1.19 26.40
N THR A 763 11.56 -0.29 25.69
CA THR A 763 12.96 0.06 25.95
C THR A 763 13.12 1.58 26.03
N PRO A 764 13.33 2.14 27.24
CA PRO A 764 13.56 3.57 27.41
C PRO A 764 15.00 3.97 27.08
N VAL A 765 15.19 5.20 26.63
CA VAL A 765 16.51 5.84 26.48
C VAL A 765 16.85 6.52 27.81
N ILE A 766 17.61 5.83 28.65
CA ILE A 766 17.99 6.33 29.99
C ILE A 766 19.27 7.18 29.86
N PRO A 767 19.27 8.46 30.28
CA PRO A 767 20.47 9.30 30.30
C PRO A 767 21.46 8.87 31.40
N ALA A 768 22.66 9.45 31.40
CA ALA A 768 23.59 9.27 32.51
C ALA A 768 22.96 9.77 33.83
N LEU A 769 22.93 8.91 34.85
CA LEU A 769 22.34 9.21 36.15
C LEU A 769 23.25 10.10 36.98
N THR A 770 22.67 11.02 37.73
CA THR A 770 23.38 11.81 38.74
C THR A 770 23.54 11.02 40.05
N PRO A 771 24.43 11.40 40.98
CA PRO A 771 24.54 10.70 42.26
C PRO A 771 23.22 10.75 43.06
N GLY A 772 22.78 9.60 43.56
CA GLY A 772 21.52 9.42 44.29
C GLY A 772 20.60 8.36 43.69
N GLU A 773 19.42 8.20 44.30
CA GLU A 773 18.36 7.35 43.76
C GLU A 773 17.57 8.07 42.66
N HIS A 774 17.12 7.30 41.67
CA HIS A 774 16.32 7.73 40.54
C HIS A 774 15.15 6.77 40.32
N LEU A 775 13.98 7.26 39.94
CA LEU A 775 12.77 6.45 39.74
C LEU A 775 12.38 6.38 38.26
N LEU A 776 12.56 5.21 37.65
CA LEU A 776 12.10 4.91 36.30
C LEU A 776 10.70 4.29 36.36
N THR A 777 9.72 4.94 35.76
CA THR A 777 8.31 4.56 35.88
C THR A 777 7.68 4.40 34.52
N VAL A 778 7.04 3.25 34.32
CA VAL A 778 6.25 2.92 33.13
C VAL A 778 4.80 2.85 33.55
N THR A 779 3.97 3.68 32.94
CA THR A 779 2.51 3.65 33.09
C THR A 779 1.88 3.27 31.76
N ALA A 780 0.93 2.34 31.82
CA ALA A 780 0.17 1.86 30.67
C ALA A 780 -1.32 1.89 30.98
N SER A 781 -2.13 2.34 30.04
CA SER A 781 -3.57 2.20 30.11
C SER A 781 -4.11 1.44 28.90
N ASP A 782 -5.08 0.56 29.12
CA ASP A 782 -5.82 -0.03 28.01
C ASP A 782 -6.78 1.00 27.39
N VAL A 783 -7.62 0.52 26.47
CA VAL A 783 -8.57 1.36 25.73
C VAL A 783 -9.87 1.60 26.49
N TYR A 784 -10.09 0.87 27.60
CA TYR A 784 -11.27 0.98 28.46
C TYR A 784 -11.01 1.83 29.70
N GLY A 785 -9.76 2.25 29.93
CA GLY A 785 -9.37 3.10 31.05
C GLY A 785 -8.78 2.35 32.24
N ASN A 786 -8.53 1.04 32.12
CA ASN A 786 -7.77 0.32 33.15
C ASN A 786 -6.30 0.73 33.09
N VAL A 787 -5.68 0.97 34.24
CA VAL A 787 -4.33 1.54 34.36
C VAL A 787 -3.44 0.62 35.20
N ALA A 788 -2.19 0.49 34.77
CA ALA A 788 -1.14 -0.09 35.57
C ALA A 788 0.14 0.74 35.49
N SER A 789 0.91 0.71 36.57
CA SER A 789 2.21 1.34 36.64
C SER A 789 3.19 0.41 37.36
N ALA A 790 4.43 0.40 36.90
CA ALA A 790 5.54 -0.17 37.65
C ALA A 790 6.67 0.84 37.73
N THR A 791 7.43 0.77 38.82
CA THR A 791 8.57 1.65 39.10
C THR A 791 9.80 0.82 39.41
N LEU A 792 10.93 1.18 38.80
CA LEU A 792 12.25 0.64 39.05
C LEU A 792 13.13 1.73 39.65
N SER A 793 13.68 1.47 40.84
CA SER A 793 14.69 2.35 41.44
C SER A 793 16.06 2.08 40.80
N LEU A 794 16.71 3.14 40.34
CA LEU A 794 18.04 3.13 39.73
C LEU A 794 19.00 3.92 40.63
N ASN A 795 20.22 3.40 40.83
CA ASN A 795 21.23 4.04 41.67
C ASN A 795 22.30 4.72 40.80
N GLY A 796 22.41 6.05 40.87
CA GLY A 796 23.42 6.83 40.14
C GLY A 796 24.71 7.10 40.93
N GLY A 797 24.89 6.45 42.09
CA GLY A 797 26.05 6.57 42.96
C GLY A 797 25.73 7.22 44.31
N ALA A 798 26.76 7.40 45.14
CA ALA A 798 26.61 7.91 46.50
C ALA A 798 26.23 9.41 46.53
N VAL A 799 25.20 9.76 47.32
CA VAL A 799 24.77 11.14 47.57
C VAL A 799 24.92 11.49 49.06
N LYS A 800 25.27 12.74 49.34
CA LYS A 800 25.36 13.26 50.72
C LYS A 800 23.97 13.42 51.30
N ASP A 801 23.77 12.96 52.54
CA ASP A 801 22.51 13.18 53.27
C ASP A 801 22.28 14.70 53.48
N PRO A 802 21.15 15.27 52.99
CA PRO A 802 20.84 16.67 53.16
C PRO A 802 20.46 17.06 54.59
N PHE A 803 20.12 16.10 55.45
CA PHE A 803 19.69 16.37 56.83
C PHE A 803 20.57 15.65 57.87
N ALA A 804 20.85 16.34 58.97
CA ALA A 804 21.73 15.81 60.02
C ALA A 804 21.10 14.71 60.88
N ASP A 805 19.77 14.61 60.88
CA ASP A 805 18.97 13.73 61.75
C ASP A 805 18.35 12.51 61.04
N THR A 806 18.66 12.31 59.76
CA THR A 806 18.16 11.17 58.96
C THR A 806 19.15 10.00 58.86
N GLY A 807 20.43 10.21 59.18
CA GLY A 807 21.48 9.21 59.40
C GLY A 807 21.18 7.77 59.01
N SER A 808 20.90 6.89 59.99
CA SER A 808 20.54 5.47 59.79
C SER A 808 19.03 5.22 59.81
N HIS A 809 18.22 6.28 59.64
CA HIS A 809 16.77 6.18 59.68
C HIS A 809 16.25 5.37 58.47
N TRP A 810 15.24 4.53 58.67
CA TRP A 810 14.73 3.62 57.62
C TRP A 810 14.19 4.34 56.37
N ALA A 811 13.76 5.60 56.52
CA ALA A 811 13.27 6.44 55.43
C ALA A 811 14.34 7.34 54.78
N ARG A 812 15.63 7.21 55.16
CA ARG A 812 16.72 8.09 54.73
C ARG A 812 16.78 8.27 53.22
N GLU A 813 16.76 7.18 52.46
CA GLU A 813 16.85 7.23 50.99
C GLU A 813 15.64 7.94 50.37
N ASN A 814 14.43 7.66 50.88
CA ASN A 814 13.21 8.30 50.42
C ASN A 814 13.23 9.81 50.69
N ILE A 815 13.68 10.21 51.88
CA ILE A 815 13.79 11.62 52.27
C ILE A 815 14.86 12.33 51.42
N THR A 816 16.00 11.68 51.18
CA THR A 816 17.11 12.21 50.37
C THR A 816 16.67 12.44 48.94
N TYR A 817 15.97 11.47 48.33
CA TYR A 817 15.37 11.60 47.01
C TYR A 817 14.41 12.80 46.94
N LEU A 818 13.45 12.89 47.87
CA LEU A 818 12.48 13.98 47.88
C LEU A 818 13.13 15.35 48.09
N ALA A 819 14.21 15.43 48.87
CA ALA A 819 14.94 16.67 49.10
C ALA A 819 15.72 17.12 47.87
N GLY A 820 16.40 16.18 47.18
CA GLY A 820 17.09 16.45 45.91
C GLY A 820 16.17 16.99 44.81
N HIS A 821 14.87 16.64 44.89
CA HIS A 821 13.83 17.09 43.97
C HIS A 821 13.00 18.28 44.50
N GLY A 822 13.42 18.90 45.61
CA GLY A 822 12.77 20.08 46.18
C GLY A 822 11.37 19.86 46.76
N ILE A 823 10.97 18.61 46.98
CA ILE A 823 9.64 18.25 47.49
C ILE A 823 9.57 18.45 49.00
N VAL A 824 10.61 17.99 49.71
CA VAL A 824 10.77 18.23 51.15
C VAL A 824 11.88 19.22 51.43
N THR A 825 11.66 19.99 52.50
CA THR A 825 12.65 20.94 53.02
C THR A 825 12.80 20.69 54.52
N GLY A 826 14.01 20.86 55.03
CA GLY A 826 14.29 20.80 56.46
C GLY A 826 14.13 22.15 57.13
N SER A 827 14.32 22.18 58.44
CA SER A 827 14.48 23.41 59.22
C SER A 827 15.92 23.51 59.72
N VAL A 828 16.44 24.73 59.90
CA VAL A 828 17.79 24.92 60.43
C VAL A 828 17.72 24.91 61.95
N VAL A 829 18.46 24.00 62.59
CA VAL A 829 18.65 23.94 64.04
C VAL A 829 20.15 23.96 64.31
N SER A 830 20.62 24.95 65.07
CA SER A 830 22.04 25.10 65.45
C SER A 830 23.00 25.09 64.25
N GLY A 831 22.60 25.66 63.11
CA GLY A 831 23.42 25.73 61.89
C GLY A 831 23.34 24.50 60.97
N SER A 832 22.64 23.44 61.36
CA SER A 832 22.44 22.23 60.57
C SER A 832 21.00 22.11 60.09
N SER A 833 20.80 21.63 58.86
CA SER A 833 19.47 21.30 58.33
C SER A 833 18.98 19.98 58.94
N VAL A 834 17.76 19.96 59.49
CA VAL A 834 17.12 18.78 60.09
C VAL A 834 15.71 18.58 59.52
N PHE A 835 15.31 17.32 59.32
CA PHE A 835 14.02 16.95 58.73
C PHE A 835 12.95 16.56 59.76
N ARG A 836 13.35 16.04 60.93
CA ARG A 836 12.52 15.48 62.00
C ARG A 836 11.63 14.31 61.54
N PRO A 837 12.22 13.15 61.15
CA PRO A 837 11.48 12.07 60.51
C PRO A 837 10.35 11.46 61.37
N ASP A 838 10.50 11.46 62.69
CA ASP A 838 9.53 10.84 63.62
C ASP A 838 8.42 11.81 64.11
N ASP A 839 8.56 13.11 63.83
CA ASP A 839 7.55 14.09 64.20
C ASP A 839 6.25 13.86 63.43
N LYS A 840 5.12 14.19 64.08
CA LYS A 840 3.82 14.20 63.43
C LYS A 840 3.73 15.39 62.48
N ILE A 841 3.16 15.15 61.30
CA ILE A 841 3.04 16.16 60.25
C ILE A 841 1.67 16.84 60.30
N THR A 842 1.64 18.16 60.13
CA THR A 842 0.38 18.91 60.09
C THR A 842 -0.29 18.81 58.73
N ARG A 843 -1.59 19.11 58.66
CA ARG A 843 -2.34 19.10 57.40
C ARG A 843 -1.83 20.13 56.40
N ALA A 844 -1.41 21.31 56.87
CA ALA A 844 -0.81 22.35 56.02
C ALA A 844 0.53 21.91 55.43
N GLU A 845 1.42 21.32 56.23
CA GLU A 845 2.72 20.82 55.77
C GLU A 845 2.55 19.73 54.70
N PHE A 846 1.64 18.80 54.93
CA PHE A 846 1.38 17.73 53.97
C PHE A 846 0.82 18.26 52.64
N ALA A 847 -0.09 19.24 52.67
CA ALA A 847 -0.62 19.86 51.45
C ALA A 847 0.49 20.51 50.61
N VAL A 848 1.48 21.15 51.25
CA VAL A 848 2.64 21.71 50.55
C VAL A 848 3.52 20.62 49.95
N MET A 849 3.85 19.57 50.71
CA MET A 849 4.63 18.44 50.20
C MET A 849 3.95 17.78 48.99
N LEU A 850 2.64 17.55 49.07
CA LEU A 850 1.88 16.93 47.97
C LEU A 850 1.83 17.86 46.74
N SER A 851 1.60 19.16 46.93
CA SER A 851 1.61 20.11 45.82
C SER A 851 2.97 20.19 45.12
N ARG A 852 4.08 20.12 45.86
CA ARG A 852 5.43 20.04 45.27
C ARG A 852 5.70 18.70 44.59
N TRP A 853 5.20 17.60 45.15
CA TRP A 853 5.26 16.28 44.52
C TRP A 853 4.53 16.27 43.16
N LEU A 854 3.40 16.95 43.05
CA LEU A 854 2.67 17.08 41.78
C LEU A 854 3.30 18.09 40.82
N GLY A 855 4.32 18.85 41.24
CA GLY A 855 4.90 19.93 40.44
C GLY A 855 3.90 21.04 40.12
N THR A 856 2.88 21.22 40.96
CA THR A 856 1.75 22.13 40.67
C THR A 856 2.22 23.57 40.59
N ASN A 857 1.90 24.25 39.48
CA ASN A 857 2.09 25.68 39.34
C ASN A 857 1.04 26.43 40.16
N THR A 858 1.37 26.80 41.41
CA THR A 858 0.41 27.44 42.32
C THR A 858 -0.07 28.81 41.84
N ALA A 859 0.65 29.47 40.92
CA ALA A 859 0.26 30.75 40.35
C ALA A 859 -1.09 30.69 39.62
N GLU A 860 -1.43 29.53 39.02
CA GLU A 860 -2.69 29.32 38.29
C GLU A 860 -3.93 29.36 39.19
N TYR A 861 -3.75 29.18 40.50
CA TYR A 861 -4.82 29.06 41.48
C TYR A 861 -4.91 30.26 42.44
N THR A 862 -4.24 31.37 42.10
CA THR A 862 -4.18 32.56 42.96
C THR A 862 -5.57 33.11 43.29
N ASN A 863 -6.50 33.06 42.33
CA ASN A 863 -7.87 33.58 42.45
C ASN A 863 -8.85 32.59 43.12
N THR A 864 -8.40 31.40 43.48
CA THR A 864 -9.26 30.43 44.17
C THR A 864 -9.70 30.97 45.53
N VAL A 865 -11.01 30.99 45.75
CA VAL A 865 -11.63 31.30 47.05
C VAL A 865 -11.77 29.98 47.82
N LEU A 866 -11.13 29.90 48.99
CA LEU A 866 -11.25 28.74 49.87
C LEU A 866 -12.56 28.84 50.67
N PRO A 867 -13.42 27.81 50.67
CA PRO A 867 -14.69 27.82 51.41
C PRO A 867 -14.51 27.54 52.91
N PHE A 868 -13.28 27.37 53.39
CA PHE A 868 -12.99 26.94 54.75
C PHE A 868 -13.20 28.09 55.75
N ALA A 869 -13.96 27.82 56.81
CA ALA A 869 -14.28 28.80 57.84
C ALA A 869 -13.05 29.25 58.65
N ASP A 870 -11.99 28.44 58.66
CA ASP A 870 -10.69 28.68 59.27
C ASP A 870 -9.59 29.02 58.25
N SER A 871 -9.96 29.48 57.05
CA SER A 871 -8.99 29.85 56.00
C SER A 871 -7.97 30.90 56.45
N ALA A 872 -8.33 31.78 57.39
CA ALA A 872 -7.42 32.77 57.98
C ALA A 872 -6.33 32.18 58.89
N ALA A 873 -6.51 30.93 59.37
CA ALA A 873 -5.52 30.22 60.18
C ALA A 873 -4.47 29.49 59.32
N ILE A 874 -4.65 29.43 58.00
CA ILE A 874 -3.68 28.77 57.10
C ILE A 874 -2.43 29.65 57.01
N PRO A 875 -1.23 29.12 57.34
CA PRO A 875 0.01 29.90 57.24
C PRO A 875 0.26 30.43 55.83
N GLU A 876 0.80 31.64 55.71
CA GLU A 876 0.99 32.33 54.43
C GLU A 876 1.77 31.48 53.40
N TRP A 877 2.78 30.73 53.86
CA TRP A 877 3.58 29.82 53.02
C TRP A 877 2.79 28.62 52.48
N ALA A 878 1.69 28.23 53.11
CA ALA A 878 0.84 27.11 52.70
C ALA A 878 -0.32 27.55 51.79
N VAL A 879 -0.78 28.79 51.87
CA VAL A 879 -1.97 29.29 51.17
C VAL A 879 -1.98 28.98 49.66
N PRO A 880 -0.91 29.25 48.89
CA PRO A 880 -0.93 28.97 47.44
C PRO A 880 -1.10 27.48 47.12
N HIS A 881 -0.49 26.62 47.93
CA HIS A 881 -0.58 25.17 47.76
C HIS A 881 -1.96 24.64 48.16
N VAL A 882 -2.54 25.12 49.27
CA VAL A 882 -3.89 24.72 49.70
C VAL A 882 -4.94 25.16 48.68
N LYS A 883 -4.82 26.38 48.12
CA LYS A 883 -5.67 26.84 47.01
C LYS A 883 -5.61 25.90 45.82
N ALA A 884 -4.40 25.55 45.38
CA ALA A 884 -4.22 24.62 44.26
C ALA A 884 -4.81 23.23 44.55
N MET A 885 -4.50 22.65 45.72
CA MET A 885 -5.00 21.32 46.10
C MET A 885 -6.52 21.29 46.30
N TYR A 886 -7.12 22.39 46.75
CA TYR A 886 -8.58 22.53 46.82
C TYR A 886 -9.19 22.60 45.41
N SER A 887 -8.65 23.44 44.52
CA SER A 887 -9.11 23.56 43.14
C SER A 887 -9.01 22.25 42.34
N LEU A 888 -8.02 21.42 42.65
CA LEU A 888 -7.85 20.09 42.07
C LEU A 888 -8.75 19.02 42.72
N GLY A 889 -9.54 19.36 43.74
CA GLY A 889 -10.41 18.43 44.47
C GLY A 889 -9.68 17.45 45.40
N ILE A 890 -8.37 17.62 45.57
CA ILE A 890 -7.53 16.78 46.44
C ILE A 890 -7.83 17.07 47.92
N VAL A 891 -7.96 18.36 48.26
CA VAL A 891 -8.36 18.84 49.58
C VAL A 891 -9.85 19.18 49.55
N THR A 892 -10.66 18.46 50.33
CA THR A 892 -12.12 18.68 50.41
C THR A 892 -12.57 19.36 51.71
N GLY A 893 -11.69 19.42 52.72
CA GLY A 893 -12.03 19.86 54.08
C GLY A 893 -12.77 18.80 54.89
N SER A 894 -13.00 19.10 56.17
CA SER A 894 -13.80 18.30 57.10
C SER A 894 -14.95 19.13 57.66
N SER A 895 -16.11 18.51 57.88
CA SER A 895 -17.24 19.18 58.50
C SER A 895 -17.07 19.17 60.01
N ASP A 896 -17.15 20.34 60.64
CA ASP A 896 -17.24 20.53 62.09
C ASP A 896 -18.43 21.44 62.41
N ASN A 897 -19.41 20.91 63.16
CA ASN A 897 -20.66 21.62 63.50
C ASN A 897 -21.37 22.27 62.29
N GLY A 898 -21.31 21.63 61.12
CA GLY A 898 -21.92 22.13 59.88
C GLY A 898 -21.12 23.19 59.13
N ARG A 899 -19.91 23.53 59.60
CA ARG A 899 -18.95 24.39 58.88
C ARG A 899 -17.86 23.55 58.25
N LEU A 900 -17.43 23.92 57.05
CA LEU A 900 -16.31 23.26 56.37
C LEU A 900 -14.99 23.86 56.87
N MET A 901 -14.10 23.02 57.39
CA MET A 901 -12.82 23.41 57.99
C MET A 901 -11.65 22.81 57.22
N PHE A 902 -10.52 23.52 57.18
CA PHE A 902 -9.25 23.01 56.68
C PHE A 902 -8.41 22.37 57.78
N ASN A 903 -8.41 22.86 59.01
CA ASN A 903 -7.59 22.42 60.15
C ASN A 903 -6.07 22.42 59.84
N PRO A 904 -5.44 23.60 59.65
CA PRO A 904 -4.06 23.69 59.16
C PRO A 904 -3.00 23.13 60.11
N ASP A 905 -3.18 23.32 61.42
CA ASP A 905 -2.21 22.93 62.46
C ASP A 905 -2.49 21.55 63.07
N GLU A 906 -3.62 20.92 62.73
CA GLU A 906 -3.91 19.57 63.20
C GLU A 906 -3.01 18.53 62.54
N ASN A 907 -2.57 17.55 63.33
CA ASN A 907 -1.82 16.41 62.83
C ASN A 907 -2.71 15.56 61.92
N ILE A 908 -2.29 15.36 60.68
CA ILE A 908 -3.08 14.62 59.69
C ILE A 908 -3.09 13.12 59.99
N THR A 909 -4.25 12.48 59.86
CA THR A 909 -4.36 11.02 60.02
C THR A 909 -3.85 10.29 58.78
N ARG A 910 -3.41 9.04 58.95
CA ARG A 910 -2.98 8.20 57.81
C ARG A 910 -4.09 7.99 56.79
N ALA A 911 -5.35 7.86 57.21
CA ALA A 911 -6.49 7.79 56.29
C ALA A 911 -6.63 9.04 55.42
N GLN A 912 -6.45 10.23 56.01
CA GLN A 912 -6.50 11.50 55.28
C GLN A 912 -5.33 11.62 54.29
N VAL A 913 -4.10 11.22 54.70
CA VAL A 913 -2.94 11.17 53.81
C VAL A 913 -3.22 10.27 52.61
N MET A 914 -3.64 9.01 52.84
CA MET A 914 -3.91 8.05 51.77
C MET A 914 -5.02 8.51 50.83
N ALA A 915 -6.10 9.10 51.35
CA ALA A 915 -7.17 9.61 50.50
C ALA A 915 -6.71 10.82 49.66
N MET A 916 -5.94 11.75 50.24
CA MET A 916 -5.38 12.87 49.49
C MET A 916 -4.41 12.41 48.41
N ILE A 917 -3.51 11.46 48.71
CA ILE A 917 -2.62 10.85 47.70
C ILE A 917 -3.45 10.14 46.63
N GLY A 918 -4.43 9.33 47.01
CA GLY A 918 -5.26 8.59 46.05
C GLY A 918 -6.07 9.50 45.13
N ARG A 919 -6.55 10.65 45.63
CA ARG A 919 -7.23 11.67 44.79
C ARG A 919 -6.31 12.34 43.77
N THR A 920 -4.99 12.20 43.90
CA THR A 920 -4.07 12.67 42.85
C THR A 920 -3.99 11.74 41.65
N GLN A 921 -4.60 10.56 41.74
CA GLN A 921 -4.51 9.52 40.72
C GLN A 921 -5.80 9.41 39.93
N PRO A 922 -5.73 9.13 38.63
CA PRO A 922 -6.91 8.73 37.88
C PRO A 922 -7.45 7.40 38.43
N MET A 923 -8.77 7.23 38.37
CA MET A 923 -9.42 5.94 38.53
C MET A 923 -9.02 4.99 37.41
N GLY A 924 -9.10 3.69 37.67
CA GLY A 924 -8.73 2.63 36.71
C GLY A 924 -7.51 1.81 37.10
N TYR A 925 -6.73 2.26 38.09
CA TYR A 925 -5.81 1.35 38.77
C TYR A 925 -6.60 0.20 39.41
N GLY A 926 -6.06 -1.02 39.28
CA GLY A 926 -6.62 -2.15 39.99
C GLY A 926 -6.71 -1.90 41.49
N GLU A 927 -7.68 -2.55 42.14
CA GLU A 927 -7.85 -2.51 43.58
C GLU A 927 -7.42 -3.84 44.22
N ALA A 928 -6.98 -3.79 45.47
CA ALA A 928 -6.69 -4.98 46.27
C ALA A 928 -7.66 -5.06 47.46
N PRO A 929 -8.06 -6.26 47.91
CA PRO A 929 -8.64 -6.44 49.24
C PRO A 929 -7.73 -5.83 50.32
N LEU A 930 -8.34 -5.21 51.34
CA LEU A 930 -7.61 -4.71 52.50
C LEU A 930 -7.42 -5.84 53.50
N ASP A 931 -6.41 -6.69 53.26
CA ASP A 931 -6.09 -7.85 54.10
C ASP A 931 -5.28 -7.44 55.36
N PHE A 932 -5.82 -6.51 56.13
CA PHE A 932 -5.21 -5.97 57.36
C PHE A 932 -6.16 -6.13 58.54
N THR A 933 -5.61 -6.38 59.73
CA THR A 933 -6.43 -6.66 60.93
C THR A 933 -7.30 -5.47 61.34
N ASP A 934 -6.90 -4.24 61.00
CA ASP A 934 -7.63 -2.99 61.29
C ASP A 934 -8.32 -2.38 60.06
N ALA A 935 -8.52 -3.14 58.98
CA ALA A 935 -9.15 -2.65 57.75
C ALA A 935 -10.54 -2.04 57.96
N SER A 936 -11.33 -2.53 58.93
CA SER A 936 -12.65 -1.99 59.26
C SER A 936 -12.64 -0.57 59.84
N LYS A 937 -11.46 -0.06 60.23
CA LYS A 937 -11.28 1.34 60.68
C LYS A 937 -11.04 2.29 59.51
N VAL A 938 -10.84 1.80 58.29
CA VAL A 938 -10.71 2.68 57.11
C VAL A 938 -12.09 3.29 56.82
N PRO A 939 -12.24 4.62 56.83
CA PRO A 939 -13.53 5.24 56.54
C PRO A 939 -13.96 4.97 55.10
N ALA A 940 -15.27 4.83 54.86
CA ALA A 940 -15.82 4.56 53.53
C ALA A 940 -15.40 5.59 52.46
N TRP A 941 -15.19 6.86 52.84
CA TRP A 941 -14.72 7.92 51.93
C TRP A 941 -13.24 7.78 51.53
N ALA A 942 -12.45 7.00 52.28
CA ALA A 942 -11.04 6.74 52.01
C ALA A 942 -10.83 5.38 51.33
N GLU A 943 -11.72 4.43 51.57
CA GLU A 943 -11.53 3.01 51.22
C GLU A 943 -11.13 2.77 49.75
N PRO A 944 -11.80 3.33 48.72
CA PRO A 944 -11.42 3.09 47.32
C PRO A 944 -9.97 3.53 47.03
N PHE A 945 -9.58 4.68 47.57
CA PHE A 945 -8.23 5.22 47.43
C PHE A 945 -7.19 4.35 48.14
N VAL A 946 -7.51 3.86 49.34
CA VAL A 946 -6.61 2.97 50.10
C VAL A 946 -6.42 1.64 49.36
N ARG A 947 -7.49 1.04 48.82
CA ARG A 947 -7.41 -0.20 48.04
C ARG A 947 -6.52 -0.07 46.80
N ALA A 948 -6.65 1.03 46.07
CA ALA A 948 -5.80 1.33 44.91
C ALA A 948 -4.33 1.53 45.32
N LEU A 949 -4.07 2.28 46.40
CA LEU A 949 -2.71 2.50 46.89
C LEU A 949 -2.04 1.24 47.45
N VAL A 950 -2.81 0.34 48.07
CA VAL A 950 -2.33 -0.99 48.49
C VAL A 950 -1.99 -1.85 47.28
N LYS A 951 -2.86 -1.89 46.25
CA LYS A 951 -2.60 -2.64 45.02
C LYS A 951 -1.30 -2.20 44.33
N ARG A 952 -1.02 -0.91 44.36
CA ARG A 952 0.19 -0.31 43.79
C ARG A 952 1.44 -0.45 44.67
N GLY A 953 1.31 -0.98 45.88
CA GLY A 953 2.43 -1.09 46.82
C GLY A 953 2.87 0.24 47.43
N VAL A 954 2.09 1.32 47.25
CA VAL A 954 2.32 2.61 47.91
C VAL A 954 2.08 2.48 49.41
N VAL A 955 1.08 1.68 49.79
CA VAL A 955 0.71 1.38 51.18
C VAL A 955 0.88 -0.11 51.43
N ASN A 956 1.85 -0.48 52.27
CA ASN A 956 2.11 -1.89 52.64
C ASN A 956 1.72 -2.22 54.09
N GLY A 957 1.25 -1.23 54.84
CA GLY A 957 1.03 -1.34 56.28
C GLY A 957 2.32 -1.58 57.08
N SER A 958 2.19 -1.80 58.38
CA SER A 958 3.28 -2.13 59.29
C SER A 958 2.80 -3.12 60.34
N GLY A 959 3.43 -4.28 60.43
CA GLY A 959 3.05 -5.34 61.39
C GLY A 959 1.62 -5.86 61.20
N GLY A 960 1.14 -5.92 59.95
CA GLY A 960 -0.22 -6.38 59.61
C GLY A 960 -1.33 -5.31 59.78
N LEU A 961 -0.96 -4.05 60.06
CA LEU A 961 -1.90 -2.95 60.31
C LEU A 961 -1.71 -1.78 59.34
N ILE A 962 -2.80 -1.10 58.97
CA ILE A 962 -2.78 0.16 58.19
C ILE A 962 -2.67 1.38 59.11
N LYS A 963 -3.29 1.32 60.31
CA LYS A 963 -3.43 2.39 61.31
C LYS A 963 -4.13 3.66 60.79
N PRO A 964 -5.35 3.57 60.22
CA PRO A 964 -6.00 4.70 59.53
C PRO A 964 -6.27 5.92 60.42
N ASP A 965 -6.61 5.73 61.70
CA ASP A 965 -6.93 6.81 62.64
C ASP A 965 -5.68 7.47 63.27
N GLY A 966 -4.52 6.84 63.15
CA GLY A 966 -3.28 7.34 63.75
C GLY A 966 -2.71 8.54 62.98
N SER A 967 -2.12 9.50 63.70
CA SER A 967 -1.39 10.62 63.08
C SER A 967 -0.15 10.13 62.34
N ALA A 968 0.00 10.53 61.08
CA ALA A 968 1.13 10.18 60.23
C ALA A 968 2.41 10.89 60.67
N THR A 969 3.56 10.22 60.55
CA THR A 969 4.88 10.87 60.72
C THR A 969 5.39 11.44 59.40
N ARG A 970 6.33 12.37 59.47
CA ARG A 970 7.00 12.94 58.29
C ARG A 970 7.71 11.88 57.45
N ALA A 971 8.33 10.88 58.08
CA ALA A 971 8.95 9.75 57.39
C ALA A 971 7.95 8.83 56.69
N GLU A 972 6.80 8.55 57.31
CA GLU A 972 5.74 7.74 56.69
C GLU A 972 5.20 8.42 55.42
N VAL A 973 4.97 9.74 55.48
CA VAL A 973 4.55 10.53 54.32
C VAL A 973 5.63 10.55 53.24
N ALA A 974 6.90 10.76 53.62
CA ALA A 974 8.01 10.74 52.66
C ALA A 974 8.09 9.38 51.95
N LYS A 975 7.92 8.28 52.67
CA LYS A 975 7.89 6.94 52.07
C LYS A 975 6.72 6.77 51.09
N MET A 976 5.51 7.20 51.47
CA MET A 976 4.34 7.09 50.59
C MET A 976 4.53 7.92 49.31
N LEU A 977 5.00 9.16 49.41
CA LEU A 977 5.26 10.00 48.23
C LEU A 977 6.34 9.40 47.34
N TYR A 978 7.45 8.91 47.91
CA TYR A 978 8.47 8.22 47.13
C TYR A 978 7.90 7.01 46.37
N SER A 979 7.08 6.20 47.03
CA SER A 979 6.48 5.00 46.40
C SER A 979 5.42 5.31 45.34
N MET A 980 5.00 6.57 45.19
CA MET A 980 4.14 7.01 44.07
C MET A 980 4.93 7.22 42.78
N GLY A 981 6.24 7.39 42.91
CA GLY A 981 7.16 7.75 41.85
C GLY A 981 7.31 6.66 40.82
#